data_AF-A0AAV9PX52-F1
#
_entry.id   AF-A0AAV9PX52-F1
#
_cell.length_a   1.000
_cell.length_b   1.000
_cell.length_c   1.000
_cell.angle_alpha   90.00
_cell.angle_beta   90.00
_cell.angle_gamma   90.00
#
_symmetry.space_group_name_H-M   'P 1'
#
loop_
_entity.id
_entity.type
_entity.pdbx_description
1 polymer ?
#
loop_
_entity_poly.entity_id
_entity_poly.type
_entity_poly.pdbx_seq_one_letter_code
_entity_poly.pdbx_strand_id
1 'polypeptide(L)'
;MASQDKFQPPHEQYELQAFVFRLGPLPLVLYDRMIWYQLATAFTAIWSNVCAHPLIDPQPVSLLKRATCGPKPVIDCEQFSDSGSDGSEHLCCREYLRGSYPRTIGGRKVDLYRYTEGWNANDQDTIAHLASIGDALEKVIPSYESFGVQFDMVVIFSKTLPKVDGSDVFGYESEKTGLTTPCYVRVQNAVPGSPSDVGLSLEQTIAHETYHCVEDANRKADLPSADHNGWWLEGAAEFYAMDFFPDHTDEAWPRNYDPSIPLYKQSYAVSLFWVFVHGFGWDYDKINNLVFNEPDSKTFMDARKSMAANDDVVKAFPEFAKSFTSNLITYSDGSLVDPVTVLTTVEPEPFPLPEGGSNNKVVKSAPFVPYRFALALDSGQSFEITWKPTDKQTSMFYRQRPDSDWIDITTDSASIVLTCDDDTTDYHFLFTCTADVAEAAGILSIVQTNKRDCCTGTATASSCQTTPTPAPTPVPSPSPAAGDIDACLRATWNVDIPTLQKAMQKALDASGDTISNLKVTGTSTFAVPSTGSTGKFTFDNLDIQYDLAVDSLTAHSIIDIDGTTSGTIVMGSNGGNFVLKDPKSSGQVKTTTTTSLTTDPIELDFDLSDEYGPNVAVSYTCSSSALTMTGTQGTAANGVAAGTWLWIWSFTKA
;
A
#
# COMPACT_ATOMS: atom_id res chain seq x y z
N MET A 1 35.46 -20.18 -58.33
CA MET A 1 34.63 -20.20 -59.55
C MET A 1 33.38 -21.01 -59.24
N ALA A 2 32.21 -20.35 -59.34
CA ALA A 2 30.82 -20.83 -59.42
C ALA A 2 30.34 -21.89 -58.38
N SER A 3 29.46 -21.59 -57.42
CA SER A 3 28.05 -21.11 -57.46
C SER A 3 27.03 -22.15 -57.95
N GLN A 4 26.10 -22.56 -57.08
CA GLN A 4 24.67 -22.24 -57.24
C GLN A 4 23.81 -22.63 -56.04
N ASP A 5 22.82 -21.78 -55.82
CA ASP A 5 21.89 -21.62 -54.70
C ASP A 5 20.82 -22.71 -54.55
N LYS A 6 20.23 -22.78 -53.34
CA LYS A 6 18.77 -22.60 -53.14
C LYS A 6 18.35 -22.47 -51.67
N PHE A 7 17.84 -21.29 -51.34
CA PHE A 7 16.63 -20.97 -50.56
C PHE A 7 16.43 -21.59 -49.16
N GLN A 8 16.67 -20.77 -48.13
CA GLN A 8 15.99 -20.83 -46.83
C GLN A 8 14.98 -19.66 -46.74
N PRO A 9 13.78 -19.84 -46.15
CA PRO A 9 12.94 -18.71 -45.75
C PRO A 9 13.47 -18.09 -44.44
N PRO A 10 13.35 -16.77 -44.23
CA PRO A 10 13.59 -16.19 -42.91
C PRO A 10 12.37 -16.45 -42.03
N HIS A 11 12.59 -17.12 -40.89
CA HIS A 11 11.71 -17.02 -39.74
C HIS A 11 12.01 -15.68 -39.06
N GLU A 12 11.16 -14.68 -39.27
CA GLU A 12 11.05 -13.55 -38.36
C GLU A 12 10.22 -14.02 -37.16
N GLN A 13 10.90 -14.38 -36.07
CA GLN A 13 10.29 -14.44 -34.75
C GLN A 13 10.52 -13.07 -34.10
N TYR A 14 9.43 -12.35 -33.86
CA TYR A 14 9.42 -11.21 -32.97
C TYR A 14 9.55 -11.73 -31.54
N GLU A 15 10.78 -11.73 -31.01
CA GLU A 15 11.01 -11.77 -29.56
C GLU A 15 10.82 -10.35 -29.02
N LEU A 16 9.68 -10.10 -28.36
CA LEU A 16 9.50 -8.92 -27.51
C LEU A 16 9.95 -9.30 -26.10
N GLN A 17 11.24 -9.07 -25.81
CA GLN A 17 11.76 -9.12 -24.45
C GLN A 17 11.33 -7.83 -23.73
N ALA A 18 10.47 -7.96 -22.73
CA ALA A 18 10.20 -6.89 -21.78
C ALA A 18 11.43 -6.71 -20.87
N PHE A 19 12.28 -5.73 -21.20
CA PHE A 19 13.39 -5.30 -20.36
C PHE A 19 12.89 -4.29 -19.34
N VAL A 20 12.89 -4.67 -18.06
CA VAL A 20 12.55 -3.80 -16.93
C VAL A 20 13.80 -3.02 -16.50
N PHE A 21 13.81 -1.69 -16.64
CA PHE A 21 14.79 -0.81 -16.00
C PHE A 21 14.29 -0.37 -14.62
N ARG A 22 15.15 -0.52 -13.61
CA ARG A 22 15.03 0.18 -12.33
C ARG A 22 15.47 1.64 -12.53
N LEU A 23 14.59 2.59 -12.24
CA LEU A 23 14.95 4.00 -12.10
C LEU A 23 14.90 4.42 -10.63
N GLY A 24 15.97 5.09 -10.18
CA GLY A 24 16.04 5.76 -8.87
C GLY A 24 15.29 7.10 -8.87
N PRO A 25 15.32 7.84 -7.75
CA PRO A 25 14.31 8.85 -7.43
C PRO A 25 14.44 10.08 -8.35
N LEU A 26 13.44 10.30 -9.19
CA LEU A 26 13.36 11.39 -10.16
C LEU A 26 11.96 12.05 -10.16
N PRO A 27 11.86 13.30 -10.63
CA PRO A 27 10.80 14.22 -10.25
C PRO A 27 9.76 14.33 -11.35
N LEU A 28 8.65 13.61 -11.26
CA LEU A 28 7.38 13.86 -11.97
C LEU A 28 6.49 12.63 -11.79
N VAL A 29 5.61 12.63 -10.77
CA VAL A 29 4.57 11.59 -10.60
C VAL A 29 3.62 11.51 -11.80
N LEU A 30 3.50 12.61 -12.56
CA LEU A 30 2.78 12.67 -13.83
C LEU A 30 3.37 11.77 -14.92
N TYR A 31 4.68 11.50 -14.89
CA TYR A 31 5.38 10.84 -15.99
C TYR A 31 5.14 9.31 -16.00
N ASP A 32 5.12 8.69 -14.82
CA ASP A 32 5.01 7.22 -14.70
C ASP A 32 3.56 6.75 -14.92
N ARG A 33 2.57 7.41 -14.30
CA ARG A 33 1.15 7.06 -14.47
C ARG A 33 0.66 7.25 -15.92
N MET A 34 1.15 8.26 -16.63
CA MET A 34 0.73 8.54 -18.01
C MET A 34 1.22 7.50 -19.02
N ILE A 35 2.48 7.06 -18.93
CA ILE A 35 3.04 6.11 -19.90
C ILE A 35 2.39 4.73 -19.73
N TRP A 36 2.20 4.28 -18.49
CA TRP A 36 1.61 2.96 -18.20
C TRP A 36 0.13 2.86 -18.56
N TYR A 37 -0.67 3.88 -18.23
CA TYR A 37 -2.11 3.88 -18.56
C TYR A 37 -2.34 3.93 -20.09
N GLN A 38 -1.47 4.65 -20.82
CA GLN A 38 -1.52 4.77 -22.29
C GLN A 38 -1.06 3.50 -23.03
N LEU A 39 -0.05 2.78 -22.50
CA LEU A 39 0.35 1.48 -23.04
C LEU A 39 -0.72 0.40 -22.79
N ALA A 40 -1.34 0.40 -21.62
CA ALA A 40 -2.39 -0.57 -21.27
C ALA A 40 -3.67 -0.43 -22.11
N THR A 41 -4.12 0.81 -22.41
CA THR A 41 -5.32 1.06 -23.24
C THR A 41 -5.09 0.81 -24.73
N ALA A 42 -3.88 1.05 -25.25
CA ALA A 42 -3.54 0.72 -26.64
C ALA A 42 -3.51 -0.81 -26.87
N PHE A 43 -3.08 -1.59 -25.88
CA PHE A 43 -3.02 -3.05 -25.96
C PHE A 43 -4.39 -3.74 -25.88
N THR A 44 -5.32 -3.22 -25.07
CA THR A 44 -6.68 -3.79 -24.92
C THR A 44 -7.55 -3.59 -26.17
N ALA A 45 -7.33 -2.53 -26.93
CA ALA A 45 -8.06 -2.25 -28.18
C ALA A 45 -7.69 -3.22 -29.33
N ILE A 46 -6.51 -3.84 -29.29
CA ILE A 46 -6.01 -4.72 -30.36
C ILE A 46 -6.46 -6.18 -30.16
N TRP A 47 -6.69 -6.61 -28.92
CA TRP A 47 -6.95 -8.02 -28.59
C TRP A 47 -8.42 -8.45 -28.70
N SER A 48 -9.36 -7.51 -28.70
CA SER A 48 -10.81 -7.78 -28.65
C SER A 48 -11.47 -8.21 -29.98
N ASN A 49 -10.70 -8.41 -31.07
CA ASN A 49 -11.24 -8.68 -32.40
C ASN A 49 -10.96 -10.08 -32.99
N VAL A 50 -10.43 -11.04 -32.22
CA VAL A 50 -10.03 -12.35 -32.76
C VAL A 50 -10.61 -13.51 -31.93
N CYS A 51 -11.53 -14.25 -32.56
CA CYS A 51 -12.02 -15.63 -32.28
C CYS A 51 -13.44 -15.82 -31.71
N ALA A 52 -14.32 -16.38 -32.56
CA ALA A 52 -15.57 -17.05 -32.18
C ALA A 52 -15.83 -18.31 -33.05
N HIS A 53 -16.43 -19.34 -32.42
CA HIS A 53 -17.12 -20.55 -32.95
C HIS A 53 -16.36 -21.92 -32.97
N PRO A 54 -17.07 -23.09 -32.99
CA PRO A 54 -17.98 -23.62 -31.95
C PRO A 54 -17.80 -25.15 -31.65
N LEU A 55 -18.59 -25.63 -30.68
CA LEU A 55 -18.67 -26.94 -29.98
C LEU A 55 -18.85 -28.23 -30.83
N ILE A 56 -18.36 -29.37 -30.29
CA ILE A 56 -18.76 -30.75 -30.66
C ILE A 56 -19.00 -31.61 -29.39
N ASP A 57 -20.08 -32.41 -29.45
CA ASP A 57 -20.73 -33.27 -28.44
C ASP A 57 -19.96 -34.58 -28.07
N PRO A 58 -20.29 -35.27 -26.95
CA PRO A 58 -19.46 -36.32 -26.34
C PRO A 58 -19.78 -37.75 -26.79
N GLN A 59 -18.89 -38.69 -26.47
CA GLN A 59 -19.09 -40.15 -26.60
C GLN A 59 -18.86 -40.88 -25.26
N PRO A 60 -19.47 -42.06 -25.07
CA PRO A 60 -19.79 -42.61 -23.75
C PRO A 60 -18.70 -43.48 -23.13
N VAL A 61 -18.80 -43.57 -21.79
CA VAL A 61 -17.92 -44.26 -20.83
C VAL A 61 -17.91 -45.78 -21.02
N SER A 62 -16.73 -46.38 -21.05
CA SER A 62 -16.53 -47.83 -20.93
C SER A 62 -15.74 -48.19 -19.67
N LEU A 63 -16.25 -49.18 -18.94
CA LEU A 63 -15.74 -49.80 -17.70
C LEU A 63 -14.21 -50.00 -17.66
N LEU A 64 -13.55 -49.34 -16.70
CA LEU A 64 -12.10 -49.44 -16.45
C LEU A 64 -11.76 -50.65 -15.58
N LYS A 65 -10.89 -51.52 -16.11
CA LYS A 65 -10.08 -52.46 -15.33
C LYS A 65 -9.05 -51.67 -14.51
N ARG A 66 -8.75 -52.11 -13.29
CA ARG A 66 -7.64 -51.61 -12.44
C ARG A 66 -6.38 -51.40 -13.28
N ALA A 67 -6.05 -50.14 -13.55
CA ALA A 67 -4.84 -49.76 -14.26
C ALA A 67 -3.69 -49.83 -13.25
N THR A 68 -2.81 -50.84 -13.40
CA THR A 68 -1.51 -50.79 -12.75
C THR A 68 -0.77 -49.56 -13.28
N CYS A 69 -0.23 -48.70 -12.41
CA CYS A 69 0.71 -47.66 -12.84
C CYS A 69 1.71 -48.31 -13.79
N GLY A 70 1.87 -47.77 -15.01
CA GLY A 70 2.78 -48.33 -16.02
C GLY A 70 4.23 -48.46 -15.50
N PRO A 71 5.20 -48.89 -16.32
CA PRO A 71 6.47 -49.46 -15.87
C PRO A 71 7.46 -48.59 -15.06
N LYS A 72 7.04 -47.45 -14.47
CA LYS A 72 7.60 -46.82 -13.25
C LYS A 72 6.80 -45.55 -12.88
N PRO A 73 5.94 -45.55 -11.85
CA PRO A 73 5.67 -44.31 -11.11
C PRO A 73 6.98 -43.82 -10.49
N VAL A 74 7.27 -42.51 -10.60
CA VAL A 74 8.52 -41.90 -10.10
C VAL A 74 8.44 -41.67 -8.58
N ILE A 75 7.24 -41.39 -8.07
CA ILE A 75 6.89 -41.32 -6.65
C ILE A 75 5.51 -41.99 -6.49
N ASP A 76 5.33 -42.77 -5.43
CA ASP A 76 4.03 -43.30 -5.02
C ASP A 76 3.24 -42.17 -4.34
N CYS A 77 2.15 -41.73 -4.97
CA CYS A 77 1.32 -40.66 -4.46
C CYS A 77 0.16 -41.17 -3.59
N GLU A 78 0.13 -42.46 -3.25
CA GLU A 78 -0.81 -42.96 -2.24
C GLU A 78 -0.41 -42.51 -0.83
N GLN A 79 0.89 -42.31 -0.58
CA GLN A 79 1.39 -41.79 0.70
C GLN A 79 0.89 -40.36 1.00
N PHE A 80 0.29 -39.73 -0.01
CA PHE A 80 -0.19 -38.37 -0.06
C PHE A 80 -1.73 -38.30 -0.02
N SER A 81 -2.40 -39.41 0.26
CA SER A 81 -3.84 -39.46 0.53
C SER A 81 -4.07 -39.74 2.02
N ASP A 82 -4.67 -38.78 2.74
CA ASP A 82 -4.91 -38.90 4.19
C ASP A 82 -5.84 -40.06 4.57
N SER A 83 -6.76 -40.39 3.67
CA SER A 83 -7.44 -41.68 3.69
C SER A 83 -6.70 -42.56 2.71
N GLY A 84 -5.92 -43.53 3.21
CA GLY A 84 -5.45 -44.62 2.38
C GLY A 84 -6.63 -45.05 1.52
N SER A 85 -6.51 -44.81 0.20
CA SER A 85 -7.65 -44.76 -0.71
C SER A 85 -8.53 -45.98 -0.51
N ASP A 86 -9.81 -45.89 -0.85
CA ASP A 86 -10.78 -46.98 -0.73
C ASP A 86 -10.47 -48.20 -1.63
N GLY A 87 -9.20 -48.55 -1.88
CA GLY A 87 -8.72 -49.73 -2.57
C GLY A 87 -9.20 -49.83 -4.02
N SER A 88 -9.83 -48.77 -4.54
CA SER A 88 -10.52 -48.77 -5.81
C SER A 88 -9.84 -47.89 -6.86
N GLU A 89 -9.12 -46.84 -6.45
CA GLU A 89 -8.38 -45.92 -7.33
C GLU A 89 -6.91 -45.80 -6.90
N HIS A 90 -6.00 -46.26 -7.77
CA HIS A 90 -4.54 -46.23 -7.55
C HIS A 90 -4.01 -44.88 -8.06
N LEU A 91 -3.56 -44.00 -7.16
CA LEU A 91 -3.13 -42.65 -7.51
C LEU A 91 -1.68 -42.64 -8.04
N CYS A 92 -1.50 -42.56 -9.36
CA CYS A 92 -0.18 -42.46 -9.98
C CYS A 92 0.20 -41.00 -10.29
N CYS A 93 1.29 -40.49 -9.71
CA CYS A 93 1.95 -39.27 -10.17
C CYS A 93 2.90 -39.55 -11.34
N ARG A 94 2.95 -38.62 -12.30
CA ARG A 94 3.98 -38.62 -13.34
C ARG A 94 4.76 -37.32 -13.32
N GLU A 95 6.05 -37.43 -13.56
CA GLU A 95 6.95 -36.31 -13.78
C GLU A 95 6.47 -35.46 -14.96
N TYR A 96 6.55 -34.14 -14.79
CA TYR A 96 6.29 -33.21 -15.87
C TYR A 96 7.53 -33.08 -16.77
N LEU A 97 7.58 -33.87 -17.84
CA LEU A 97 8.73 -33.93 -18.75
C LEU A 97 8.80 -32.77 -19.77
N ARG A 98 7.80 -31.87 -19.80
CA ARG A 98 7.72 -30.80 -20.80
C ARG A 98 8.14 -29.44 -20.21
N GLY A 99 9.41 -29.31 -19.84
CA GLY A 99 9.92 -28.08 -19.23
C GLY A 99 11.22 -28.22 -18.43
N SER A 100 12.01 -29.28 -18.66
CA SER A 100 13.31 -29.50 -18.00
C SER A 100 13.26 -29.77 -16.48
N TYR A 101 12.14 -30.22 -15.90
CA TYR A 101 12.10 -30.70 -14.52
C TYR A 101 12.49 -32.19 -14.43
N PRO A 102 13.24 -32.63 -13.39
CA PRO A 102 13.80 -31.83 -12.32
C PRO A 102 14.87 -30.85 -12.78
N ARG A 103 14.92 -29.71 -12.10
CA ARG A 103 15.92 -28.66 -12.36
C ARG A 103 16.41 -28.04 -11.07
N THR A 104 17.48 -27.29 -11.21
CA THR A 104 18.06 -26.49 -10.14
C THR A 104 17.57 -25.05 -10.25
N ILE A 105 16.84 -24.56 -9.25
CA ILE A 105 16.42 -23.15 -9.12
C ILE A 105 17.08 -22.61 -7.86
N GLY A 106 17.82 -21.51 -7.97
CA GLY A 106 18.56 -20.93 -6.83
C GLY A 106 19.73 -21.78 -6.27
N GLY A 107 19.80 -23.07 -6.64
CA GLY A 107 20.71 -24.04 -6.02
C GLY A 107 19.97 -25.25 -5.44
N ARG A 108 18.63 -25.23 -5.44
CA ARG A 108 17.76 -26.33 -4.96
C ARG A 108 17.26 -27.20 -6.07
N LYS A 109 17.17 -28.50 -5.79
CA LYS A 109 16.50 -29.44 -6.68
C LYS A 109 15.00 -29.25 -6.53
N VAL A 110 14.35 -28.93 -7.64
CA VAL A 110 12.91 -28.83 -7.73
C VAL A 110 12.43 -29.91 -8.69
N ASP A 111 11.58 -30.81 -8.17
CA ASP A 111 10.84 -31.78 -8.96
C ASP A 111 9.38 -31.32 -9.08
N LEU A 112 8.82 -31.37 -10.29
CA LEU A 112 7.41 -31.03 -10.54
C LEU A 112 6.68 -32.26 -11.08
N TYR A 113 5.66 -32.69 -10.33
CA TYR A 113 4.81 -33.82 -10.66
C TYR A 113 3.38 -33.36 -10.93
N ARG A 114 2.65 -34.21 -11.66
CA ARG A 114 1.21 -34.10 -11.85
C ARG A 114 0.50 -35.40 -11.52
N TYR A 115 -0.72 -35.30 -11.00
CA TYR A 115 -1.65 -36.42 -10.95
C TYR A 115 -2.14 -36.79 -12.36
N THR A 116 -2.32 -38.09 -12.64
CA THR A 116 -2.54 -38.55 -14.03
C THR A 116 -3.91 -39.15 -14.34
N GLU A 117 -4.76 -39.34 -13.34
CA GLU A 117 -6.09 -39.90 -13.57
C GLU A 117 -7.03 -38.90 -14.24
N GLY A 118 -7.53 -39.23 -15.44
CA GLY A 118 -8.42 -38.36 -16.22
C GLY A 118 -7.73 -37.27 -17.04
N TRP A 119 -6.39 -37.23 -17.08
CA TRP A 119 -5.63 -36.15 -17.74
C TRP A 119 -5.26 -36.42 -19.20
N ASN A 120 -5.45 -35.42 -20.04
CA ASN A 120 -4.88 -35.36 -21.38
C ASN A 120 -3.52 -34.64 -21.33
N ALA A 121 -2.44 -35.34 -21.71
CA ALA A 121 -1.08 -34.78 -21.69
C ALA A 121 -0.87 -33.59 -22.64
N ASN A 122 -1.80 -33.36 -23.58
CA ASN A 122 -1.78 -32.25 -24.53
C ASN A 122 -2.74 -31.10 -24.17
N ASP A 123 -3.40 -31.17 -23.00
CA ASP A 123 -4.24 -30.10 -22.47
C ASP A 123 -3.41 -28.80 -22.34
N GLN A 124 -3.78 -27.77 -23.10
CA GLN A 124 -3.01 -26.51 -23.16
C GLN A 124 -3.12 -25.71 -21.85
N ASP A 125 -4.28 -25.76 -21.19
CA ASP A 125 -4.50 -25.05 -19.92
C ASP A 125 -3.61 -25.65 -18.83
N THR A 126 -3.52 -26.97 -18.81
CA THR A 126 -2.58 -27.73 -17.98
C THR A 126 -1.13 -27.30 -18.21
N ILE A 127 -0.72 -27.17 -19.46
CA ILE A 127 0.65 -26.79 -19.82
C ILE A 127 0.91 -25.35 -19.38
N ALA A 128 -0.06 -24.45 -19.56
CA ALA A 128 0.02 -23.07 -19.09
C ALA A 128 0.14 -23.00 -17.57
N HIS A 129 -0.69 -23.72 -16.80
CA HIS A 129 -0.60 -23.76 -15.34
C HIS A 129 0.75 -24.29 -14.86
N LEU A 130 1.27 -25.36 -15.47
CA LEU A 130 2.58 -25.92 -15.10
C LEU A 130 3.72 -24.96 -15.46
N ALA A 131 3.58 -24.16 -16.53
CA ALA A 131 4.52 -23.09 -16.83
C ALA A 131 4.46 -21.98 -15.77
N SER A 132 3.27 -21.49 -15.41
CA SER A 132 3.08 -20.49 -14.34
C SER A 132 3.62 -20.96 -12.99
N ILE A 133 3.44 -22.23 -12.63
CA ILE A 133 4.07 -22.81 -11.43
C ILE A 133 5.59 -22.70 -11.53
N GLY A 134 6.15 -23.07 -12.70
CA GLY A 134 7.59 -22.99 -12.94
C GLY A 134 8.14 -21.57 -12.81
N ASP A 135 7.46 -20.61 -13.43
CA ASP A 135 7.83 -19.18 -13.41
C ASP A 135 7.74 -18.61 -12.00
N ALA A 136 6.68 -18.98 -11.25
CA ALA A 136 6.54 -18.58 -9.86
C ALA A 136 7.69 -19.08 -8.99
N LEU A 137 8.09 -20.35 -9.15
CA LEU A 137 9.23 -20.95 -8.44
C LEU A 137 10.56 -20.27 -8.80
N GLU A 138 10.77 -19.87 -10.07
CA GLU A 138 11.96 -19.07 -10.46
C GLU A 138 12.04 -17.74 -9.73
N LYS A 139 10.89 -17.11 -9.53
CA LYS A 139 10.80 -15.79 -8.92
C LYS A 139 11.04 -15.85 -7.41
N VAL A 140 10.46 -16.82 -6.71
CA VAL A 140 10.44 -16.83 -5.23
C VAL A 140 11.62 -17.58 -4.59
N ILE A 141 12.07 -18.71 -5.16
CA ILE A 141 13.10 -19.55 -4.53
C ILE A 141 14.40 -18.78 -4.26
N PRO A 142 14.96 -17.99 -5.21
CA PRO A 142 16.19 -17.26 -4.96
C PRO A 142 16.07 -16.29 -3.77
N SER A 143 14.90 -15.67 -3.60
CA SER A 143 14.62 -14.78 -2.47
C SER A 143 14.52 -15.56 -1.17
N TYR A 144 13.83 -16.70 -1.15
CA TYR A 144 13.68 -17.52 0.04
C TYR A 144 14.97 -18.19 0.50
N GLU A 145 15.85 -18.56 -0.42
CA GLU A 145 17.19 -19.04 -0.06
C GLU A 145 18.06 -18.00 0.64
N SER A 146 17.82 -16.72 0.36
CA SER A 146 18.56 -15.64 1.01
C SER A 146 18.35 -15.60 2.53
N PHE A 147 17.25 -16.20 3.02
CA PHE A 147 16.97 -16.39 4.45
C PHE A 147 17.83 -17.46 5.12
N GLY A 148 18.75 -18.11 4.40
CA GLY A 148 19.69 -19.10 4.93
C GLY A 148 19.12 -20.52 5.04
N VAL A 149 17.93 -20.77 4.52
CA VAL A 149 17.31 -22.10 4.46
C VAL A 149 17.77 -22.89 3.25
N GLN A 150 17.85 -24.20 3.45
CA GLN A 150 18.21 -25.15 2.41
C GLN A 150 17.16 -26.25 2.34
N PHE A 151 16.31 -26.23 1.32
CA PHE A 151 15.37 -27.30 1.06
C PHE A 151 15.31 -27.64 -0.43
N ASP A 152 15.35 -28.93 -0.75
CA ASP A 152 14.86 -29.39 -2.06
C ASP A 152 13.34 -29.39 -2.02
N MET A 153 12.69 -29.32 -3.18
CA MET A 153 11.24 -29.20 -3.27
C MET A 153 10.64 -30.19 -4.26
N VAL A 154 9.48 -30.72 -3.89
CA VAL A 154 8.62 -31.54 -4.74
C VAL A 154 7.27 -30.85 -4.83
N VAL A 155 6.94 -30.32 -6.01
CA VAL A 155 5.63 -29.71 -6.27
C VAL A 155 4.73 -30.71 -6.97
N ILE A 156 3.51 -30.89 -6.48
CA ILE A 156 2.54 -31.84 -7.04
C ILE A 156 1.27 -31.09 -7.45
N PHE A 157 1.02 -31.03 -8.75
CA PHE A 157 -0.18 -30.38 -9.31
C PHE A 157 -1.31 -31.40 -9.58
N SER A 158 -2.52 -31.06 -9.15
CA SER A 158 -3.75 -31.82 -9.38
C SER A 158 -4.88 -30.94 -9.92
N LYS A 159 -5.78 -31.53 -10.72
CA LYS A 159 -6.97 -30.87 -11.30
C LYS A 159 -8.24 -31.30 -10.58
N THR A 160 -8.16 -32.44 -9.90
CA THR A 160 -9.22 -33.03 -9.08
C THR A 160 -8.50 -33.87 -8.03
N LEU A 161 -8.56 -33.48 -6.76
CA LEU A 161 -8.23 -34.42 -5.69
C LEU A 161 -9.36 -35.45 -5.58
N PRO A 162 -9.06 -36.74 -5.34
CA PRO A 162 -10.09 -37.67 -4.90
C PRO A 162 -10.74 -37.10 -3.62
N LYS A 163 -12.06 -37.20 -3.53
CA LYS A 163 -12.82 -36.68 -2.39
C LYS A 163 -12.35 -37.36 -1.11
N VAL A 164 -11.74 -36.61 -0.21
CA VAL A 164 -11.48 -37.06 1.16
C VAL A 164 -12.75 -36.75 1.97
N ASP A 165 -13.40 -37.78 2.52
CA ASP A 165 -14.57 -37.70 3.41
C ASP A 165 -15.85 -37.03 2.87
N GLY A 166 -15.99 -36.92 1.54
CA GLY A 166 -17.18 -36.35 0.92
C GLY A 166 -17.25 -34.82 0.91
N SER A 167 -16.24 -34.15 1.48
CA SER A 167 -15.93 -32.75 1.23
C SER A 167 -15.08 -32.61 -0.03
N ASP A 168 -15.34 -31.57 -0.82
CA ASP A 168 -14.36 -31.11 -1.80
C ASP A 168 -13.15 -30.62 -0.99
N VAL A 169 -12.04 -31.34 -1.06
CA VAL A 169 -10.78 -30.86 -0.50
C VAL A 169 -10.41 -29.64 -1.34
N PHE A 170 -10.36 -28.48 -0.69
CA PHE A 170 -9.72 -27.27 -1.18
C PHE A 170 -8.44 -27.17 -0.36
N GLY A 171 -7.38 -27.86 -0.79
CA GLY A 171 -6.22 -28.08 0.06
C GLY A 171 -4.92 -27.88 -0.70
N TYR A 172 -4.30 -26.72 -0.45
CA TYR A 172 -2.88 -26.48 -0.66
C TYR A 172 -2.22 -26.78 0.68
N GLU A 173 -1.33 -27.76 0.72
CA GLU A 173 -0.64 -28.10 1.96
C GLU A 173 0.80 -28.48 1.67
N SER A 174 1.69 -27.93 2.49
CA SER A 174 3.01 -28.51 2.67
C SER A 174 2.89 -29.79 3.50
N GLU A 175 3.14 -30.94 2.87
CA GLU A 175 2.88 -32.21 3.55
C GLU A 175 4.08 -32.72 4.36
N LYS A 176 3.83 -32.99 5.64
CA LYS A 176 4.84 -33.41 6.61
C LYS A 176 5.25 -34.86 6.41
N THR A 177 6.41 -35.06 5.81
CA THR A 177 7.15 -36.34 5.91
C THR A 177 8.41 -36.16 6.74
N GLY A 178 8.28 -35.56 7.93
CA GLY A 178 9.28 -35.53 8.99
C GLY A 178 10.65 -34.93 8.61
N LEU A 179 10.81 -33.61 8.78
CA LEU A 179 12.09 -32.86 8.84
C LEU A 179 13.14 -33.13 7.74
N THR A 180 12.82 -33.85 6.67
CA THR A 180 13.77 -34.13 5.59
C THR A 180 13.29 -33.53 4.29
N THR A 181 14.19 -32.77 3.67
CA THR A 181 14.16 -32.50 2.24
C THR A 181 13.81 -33.79 1.46
N PRO A 182 12.89 -33.71 0.48
CA PRO A 182 12.31 -32.48 -0.06
C PRO A 182 11.08 -31.97 0.71
N CYS A 183 10.87 -30.65 0.72
CA CYS A 183 9.58 -30.05 1.07
C CYS A 183 8.56 -30.40 -0.02
N TYR A 184 7.36 -30.80 0.36
CA TYR A 184 6.29 -31.12 -0.59
C TYR A 184 5.34 -29.95 -0.66
N VAL A 185 5.00 -29.46 -1.86
CA VAL A 185 3.95 -28.44 -2.07
C VAL A 185 2.88 -29.04 -2.95
N ARG A 186 1.63 -28.94 -2.52
CA ARG A 186 0.48 -29.42 -3.30
C ARG A 186 -0.35 -28.30 -3.82
N VAL A 187 -0.74 -28.44 -5.08
CA VAL A 187 -1.55 -27.45 -5.76
C VAL A 187 -2.71 -28.13 -6.43
N GLN A 188 -3.92 -27.67 -6.10
CA GLN A 188 -5.13 -28.09 -6.77
C GLN A 188 -5.71 -26.95 -7.59
N ASN A 189 -5.94 -27.17 -8.88
CA ASN A 189 -6.72 -26.22 -9.66
C ASN A 189 -8.20 -26.37 -9.34
N ALA A 190 -8.86 -25.28 -8.96
CA ALA A 190 -10.31 -25.24 -8.87
C ALA A 190 -10.92 -25.52 -10.26
N VAL A 191 -11.99 -26.32 -10.28
CA VAL A 191 -12.60 -26.83 -11.51
C VAL A 191 -13.08 -25.66 -12.42
N PRO A 192 -12.86 -25.72 -13.74
CA PRO A 192 -13.44 -24.75 -14.68
C PRO A 192 -14.97 -24.77 -14.57
N GLY A 193 -15.57 -23.65 -14.12
CA GLY A 193 -17.02 -23.48 -14.09
C GLY A 193 -17.63 -22.91 -12.81
N SER A 194 -16.84 -22.67 -11.75
CA SER A 194 -17.25 -21.80 -10.63
C SER A 194 -16.49 -20.48 -10.71
N PRO A 195 -17.09 -19.39 -11.21
CA PRO A 195 -16.39 -18.12 -11.41
C PRO A 195 -16.14 -17.30 -10.13
N SER A 196 -16.41 -17.83 -8.93
CA SER A 196 -16.55 -16.99 -7.73
C SER A 196 -15.82 -17.44 -6.46
N ASP A 197 -15.18 -18.60 -6.41
CA ASP A 197 -14.58 -19.09 -5.16
C ASP A 197 -13.22 -19.75 -5.43
N VAL A 198 -12.18 -18.94 -5.64
CA VAL A 198 -10.99 -18.70 -4.79
C VAL A 198 -10.05 -17.81 -5.61
N GLY A 199 -10.12 -16.50 -5.38
CA GLY A 199 -9.46 -15.43 -6.14
C GLY A 199 -7.95 -15.26 -5.99
N LEU A 200 -7.18 -16.33 -5.85
CA LEU A 200 -5.72 -16.23 -5.84
C LEU A 200 -5.16 -16.75 -7.16
N SER A 201 -4.19 -16.03 -7.72
CA SER A 201 -3.48 -16.57 -8.86
C SER A 201 -2.70 -17.82 -8.43
N LEU A 202 -2.55 -18.76 -9.37
CA LEU A 202 -1.74 -19.96 -9.14
C LEU A 202 -0.32 -19.61 -8.70
N GLU A 203 0.22 -18.48 -9.15
CA GLU A 203 1.55 -17.99 -8.82
C GLU A 203 1.65 -17.50 -7.37
N GLN A 204 0.66 -16.71 -6.91
CA GLN A 204 0.55 -16.32 -5.50
C GLN A 204 0.47 -17.54 -4.59
N THR A 205 -0.34 -18.53 -4.98
CA THR A 205 -0.48 -19.75 -4.19
C THR A 205 0.84 -20.52 -4.09
N ILE A 206 1.57 -20.64 -5.19
CA ILE A 206 2.91 -21.25 -5.17
C ILE A 206 3.85 -20.46 -4.27
N ALA A 207 3.82 -19.13 -4.33
CA ALA A 207 4.65 -18.28 -3.49
C ALA A 207 4.35 -18.45 -1.99
N HIS A 208 3.06 -18.54 -1.65
CA HIS A 208 2.53 -18.76 -0.31
C HIS A 208 3.03 -20.10 0.26
N GLU A 209 2.72 -21.21 -0.43
CA GLU A 209 3.10 -22.56 0.03
C GLU A 209 4.62 -22.78 0.06
N THR A 210 5.34 -22.16 -0.88
CA THR A 210 6.80 -22.22 -0.90
C THR A 210 7.41 -21.49 0.30
N TYR A 211 6.73 -20.48 0.86
CA TYR A 211 7.18 -19.85 2.11
C TYR A 211 6.98 -20.76 3.32
N HIS A 212 5.90 -21.56 3.39
CA HIS A 212 5.77 -22.57 4.45
C HIS A 212 6.95 -23.57 4.47
N CYS A 213 7.54 -23.88 3.31
CA CYS A 213 8.79 -24.65 3.26
C CYS A 213 9.98 -23.95 3.94
N VAL A 214 10.07 -22.61 3.86
CA VAL A 214 11.07 -21.81 4.58
C VAL A 214 10.86 -21.95 6.08
N GLU A 215 9.61 -21.82 6.53
CA GLU A 215 9.25 -21.89 7.95
C GLU A 215 9.56 -23.27 8.54
N ASP A 216 9.20 -24.34 7.83
CA ASP A 216 9.48 -25.72 8.20
C ASP A 216 10.98 -26.03 8.21
N ALA A 217 11.73 -25.60 7.18
CA ALA A 217 13.17 -25.84 7.10
C ALA A 217 13.94 -25.18 8.25
N ASN A 218 13.43 -24.06 8.76
CA ASN A 218 14.03 -23.33 9.86
C ASN A 218 13.66 -23.91 11.23
N ARG A 219 12.46 -24.48 11.40
CA ARG A 219 11.98 -24.93 12.71
C ARG A 219 12.34 -26.39 13.00
N LYS A 220 12.96 -26.62 14.17
CA LYS A 220 13.41 -27.96 14.62
C LYS A 220 12.28 -28.88 15.12
N ALA A 221 11.03 -28.43 15.05
CA ALA A 221 9.86 -29.13 15.54
C ALA A 221 8.69 -28.84 14.59
N ASP A 222 7.79 -29.81 14.46
CA ASP A 222 6.62 -29.73 13.59
C ASP A 222 5.81 -28.45 13.89
N LEU A 223 5.53 -27.65 12.86
CA LEU A 223 4.61 -26.53 12.94
C LEU A 223 3.19 -27.03 13.22
N PRO A 224 2.56 -26.77 14.38
CA PRO A 224 1.18 -27.18 14.55
C PRO A 224 0.28 -26.28 13.70
N SER A 225 -0.63 -26.88 12.94
CA SER A 225 -1.69 -26.23 12.16
C SER A 225 -2.75 -25.67 13.10
N ALA A 226 -2.38 -24.68 13.89
CA ALA A 226 -3.23 -24.20 14.97
C ALA A 226 -3.57 -22.73 14.78
N ASP A 227 -4.86 -22.41 14.90
CA ASP A 227 -5.44 -21.08 14.70
C ASP A 227 -4.69 -19.96 15.43
N HIS A 228 -4.06 -20.25 16.57
CA HIS A 228 -3.31 -19.27 17.37
C HIS A 228 -1.94 -18.88 16.80
N ASN A 229 -1.44 -19.59 15.80
CA ASN A 229 -0.21 -19.25 15.08
C ASN A 229 -0.50 -18.56 13.73
N GLY A 230 -1.76 -18.53 13.28
CA GLY A 230 -2.15 -18.01 11.96
C GLY A 230 -1.70 -16.57 11.71
N TRP A 231 -1.52 -15.76 12.76
CA TRP A 231 -1.13 -14.37 12.61
C TRP A 231 0.26 -14.18 11.99
N TRP A 232 1.19 -15.11 12.28
CA TRP A 232 2.53 -15.10 11.70
C TRP A 232 2.72 -16.20 10.65
N LEU A 233 2.04 -17.35 10.80
CA LEU A 233 2.17 -18.48 9.88
C LEU A 233 1.53 -18.15 8.51
N GLU A 234 0.20 -18.08 8.48
CA GLU A 234 -0.56 -17.75 7.26
C GLU A 234 -0.38 -16.27 6.87
N GLY A 235 -0.27 -15.40 7.87
CA GLY A 235 -0.12 -13.97 7.66
C GLY A 235 1.13 -13.55 6.89
N ALA A 236 2.28 -14.14 7.25
CA ALA A 236 3.53 -13.82 6.58
C ALA A 236 3.63 -14.52 5.21
N ALA A 237 3.20 -15.78 5.11
CA ALA A 237 3.13 -16.51 3.85
C ALA A 237 2.31 -15.74 2.80
N GLU A 238 1.15 -15.23 3.21
CA GLU A 238 0.30 -14.42 2.36
C GLU A 238 0.95 -13.08 1.97
N PHE A 239 1.63 -12.41 2.91
CA PHE A 239 2.38 -11.20 2.60
C PHE A 239 3.43 -11.42 1.50
N TYR A 240 4.28 -12.44 1.63
CA TYR A 240 5.29 -12.71 0.61
C TYR A 240 4.66 -13.04 -0.74
N ALA A 241 3.58 -13.82 -0.74
CA ALA A 241 2.86 -14.16 -1.97
C ALA A 241 2.38 -12.93 -2.73
N MET A 242 1.71 -12.01 -2.04
CA MET A 242 1.23 -10.77 -2.66
C MET A 242 2.36 -9.84 -3.08
N ASP A 243 3.43 -9.77 -2.29
CA ASP A 243 4.54 -8.88 -2.58
C ASP A 243 5.35 -9.32 -3.80
N PHE A 244 5.51 -10.65 -3.99
CA PHE A 244 6.06 -11.17 -5.24
C PHE A 244 5.09 -11.07 -6.41
N PHE A 245 3.78 -11.07 -6.18
CA PHE A 245 2.77 -11.10 -7.23
C PHE A 245 1.64 -10.07 -6.96
N PRO A 246 1.94 -8.77 -7.12
CA PRO A 246 1.01 -7.68 -6.79
C PRO A 246 -0.12 -7.52 -7.81
N ASP A 247 0.05 -7.97 -9.07
CA ASP A 247 -0.97 -7.85 -10.13
C ASP A 247 -2.23 -8.73 -9.92
N HIS A 248 -2.29 -9.43 -8.79
CA HIS A 248 -3.36 -10.36 -8.44
C HIS A 248 -4.03 -9.99 -7.10
N THR A 249 -3.99 -8.71 -6.71
CA THR A 249 -4.48 -8.23 -5.41
C THR A 249 -5.98 -7.94 -5.33
N ASP A 250 -6.72 -8.01 -6.45
CA ASP A 250 -8.13 -7.59 -6.51
C ASP A 250 -9.05 -8.43 -5.61
N GLU A 251 -8.65 -9.63 -5.21
CA GLU A 251 -9.37 -10.52 -4.28
C GLU A 251 -8.52 -10.91 -3.04
N ALA A 252 -7.47 -10.13 -2.73
CA ALA A 252 -6.48 -10.49 -1.72
C ALA A 252 -6.99 -10.42 -0.27
N TRP A 253 -6.48 -11.33 0.56
CA TRP A 253 -6.84 -11.47 1.97
C TRP A 253 -6.63 -10.23 2.87
N PRO A 254 -5.65 -9.32 2.66
CA PRO A 254 -5.52 -8.09 3.45
C PRO A 254 -6.79 -7.24 3.48
N ARG A 255 -7.54 -7.27 2.38
CA ARG A 255 -8.77 -6.48 2.26
C ARG A 255 -9.86 -6.97 3.22
N ASN A 256 -9.75 -8.21 3.68
CA ASN A 256 -10.66 -8.85 4.64
C ASN A 256 -10.25 -8.61 6.10
N TYR A 257 -9.25 -7.76 6.37
CA TYR A 257 -8.84 -7.40 7.72
C TYR A 257 -10.03 -6.83 8.52
N ASP A 258 -10.36 -7.50 9.63
CA ASP A 258 -11.41 -7.04 10.56
C ASP A 258 -10.76 -6.36 11.76
N PRO A 259 -10.86 -5.02 11.90
CA PRO A 259 -10.24 -4.30 13.00
C PRO A 259 -10.89 -4.58 14.36
N SER A 260 -12.04 -5.27 14.43
CA SER A 260 -12.66 -5.68 15.69
C SER A 260 -12.06 -6.98 16.27
N ILE A 261 -11.32 -7.73 15.45
CA ILE A 261 -10.63 -8.96 15.84
C ILE A 261 -9.16 -8.62 16.18
N PRO A 262 -8.66 -8.98 17.38
CA PRO A 262 -7.26 -8.76 17.72
C PRO A 262 -6.28 -9.36 16.70
N LEU A 263 -5.19 -8.66 16.41
CA LEU A 263 -4.19 -9.07 15.41
C LEU A 263 -3.74 -10.55 15.58
N TYR A 264 -3.42 -10.95 16.81
CA TYR A 264 -2.98 -12.32 17.16
C TYR A 264 -4.07 -13.41 17.02
N LYS A 265 -5.32 -13.04 16.69
CA LYS A 265 -6.44 -13.96 16.43
C LYS A 265 -6.82 -14.02 14.96
N GLN A 266 -6.14 -13.27 14.10
CA GLN A 266 -6.37 -13.30 12.66
C GLN A 266 -5.41 -14.28 11.98
N SER A 267 -5.83 -14.82 10.84
CA SER A 267 -5.03 -15.68 9.96
C SER A 267 -4.63 -14.87 8.71
N TYR A 268 -4.93 -15.33 7.49
CA TYR A 268 -4.60 -14.64 6.22
C TYR A 268 -4.84 -13.12 6.21
N ALA A 269 -5.94 -12.64 6.80
CA ALA A 269 -6.28 -11.21 6.79
C ALA A 269 -5.26 -10.31 7.54
N VAL A 270 -4.49 -10.90 8.45
CA VAL A 270 -3.39 -10.22 9.16
C VAL A 270 -2.25 -9.81 8.24
N SER A 271 -2.19 -10.35 7.01
CA SER A 271 -1.22 -9.96 5.97
C SER A 271 -1.23 -8.46 5.70
N LEU A 272 -2.34 -7.75 5.98
CA LEU A 272 -2.37 -6.29 5.96
C LEU A 272 -1.36 -5.63 6.92
N PHE A 273 -1.15 -6.20 8.11
CA PHE A 273 -0.13 -5.73 9.04
C PHE A 273 1.28 -5.98 8.50
N TRP A 274 1.49 -7.13 7.87
CA TRP A 274 2.77 -7.49 7.25
C TRP A 274 3.12 -6.58 6.06
N VAL A 275 2.14 -6.29 5.19
CA VAL A 275 2.24 -5.26 4.14
C VAL A 275 2.59 -3.90 4.75
N PHE A 276 1.90 -3.50 5.83
CA PHE A 276 2.20 -2.25 6.52
C PHE A 276 3.64 -2.22 7.06
N VAL A 277 4.10 -3.24 7.80
CA VAL A 277 5.45 -3.18 8.39
C VAL A 277 6.54 -3.18 7.34
N HIS A 278 6.29 -3.80 6.18
CA HIS A 278 7.18 -3.71 5.03
C HIS A 278 7.27 -2.25 4.52
N GLY A 279 6.12 -1.61 4.27
CA GLY A 279 6.07 -0.18 3.92
C GLY A 279 6.59 0.75 5.02
N PHE A 280 6.56 0.30 6.27
CA PHE A 280 7.13 0.98 7.44
C PHE A 280 8.65 0.80 7.57
N GLY A 281 9.28 0.06 6.64
CA GLY A 281 10.72 -0.08 6.52
C GLY A 281 11.30 -1.38 7.07
N TRP A 282 10.48 -2.41 7.32
CA TRP A 282 11.00 -3.75 7.60
C TRP A 282 11.35 -4.45 6.29
N ASP A 283 12.60 -4.89 6.17
CA ASP A 283 13.00 -5.75 5.06
C ASP A 283 12.49 -7.19 5.26
N TYR A 284 12.59 -7.99 4.19
CA TYR A 284 12.19 -9.39 4.23
C TYR A 284 12.94 -10.19 5.30
N ASP A 285 14.23 -9.92 5.51
CA ASP A 285 15.02 -10.61 6.53
C ASP A 285 14.47 -10.35 7.93
N LYS A 286 14.10 -9.11 8.24
CA LYS A 286 13.50 -8.75 9.52
C LYS A 286 12.14 -9.44 9.72
N ILE A 287 11.30 -9.45 8.69
CA ILE A 287 9.99 -10.13 8.74
C ILE A 287 10.19 -11.64 8.98
N ASN A 288 11.01 -12.30 8.16
CA ASN A 288 11.31 -13.72 8.32
C ASN A 288 11.96 -14.04 9.67
N ASN A 289 12.89 -13.21 10.15
CA ASN A 289 13.51 -13.40 11.46
C ASN A 289 12.49 -13.30 12.61
N LEU A 290 11.49 -12.42 12.49
CA LEU A 290 10.41 -12.37 13.47
C LEU A 290 9.60 -13.67 13.43
N VAL A 291 9.12 -14.06 12.24
CA VAL A 291 8.36 -15.30 12.03
C VAL A 291 9.11 -16.51 12.58
N PHE A 292 10.42 -16.58 12.35
CA PHE A 292 11.26 -17.67 12.82
C PHE A 292 11.39 -17.72 14.36
N ASN A 293 11.51 -16.56 15.00
CA ASN A 293 11.69 -16.47 16.45
C ASN A 293 10.36 -16.49 17.22
N GLU A 294 9.23 -16.41 16.53
CA GLU A 294 7.92 -16.41 17.15
C GLU A 294 7.63 -17.78 17.79
N PRO A 295 7.40 -17.85 19.11
CA PRO A 295 7.17 -19.11 19.79
C PRO A 295 5.88 -19.76 19.29
N ASP A 296 5.96 -21.08 19.14
CA ASP A 296 4.78 -21.91 18.91
C ASP A 296 3.81 -21.76 20.09
N SER A 297 2.70 -21.07 19.83
CA SER A 297 1.68 -20.83 20.83
C SER A 297 0.86 -22.11 21.06
N LYS A 298 0.12 -22.19 22.17
CA LYS A 298 -0.88 -23.27 22.38
C LYS A 298 -2.28 -22.71 22.57
N THR A 299 -2.36 -21.41 22.82
CA THR A 299 -3.59 -20.65 23.02
C THR A 299 -3.40 -19.25 22.45
N PHE A 300 -4.50 -18.55 22.19
CA PHE A 300 -4.44 -17.12 21.84
C PHE A 300 -3.85 -16.25 22.96
N MET A 301 -3.86 -16.71 24.22
CA MET A 301 -3.20 -16.01 25.32
C MET A 301 -1.68 -16.10 25.19
N ASP A 302 -1.14 -17.24 24.74
CA ASP A 302 0.29 -17.38 24.47
C ASP A 302 0.72 -16.50 23.30
N ALA A 303 -0.07 -16.47 22.22
CA ALA A 303 0.18 -15.62 21.07
C ALA A 303 0.17 -14.13 21.44
N ARG A 304 -0.84 -13.68 22.20
CA ARG A 304 -0.90 -12.30 22.72
C ARG A 304 0.32 -11.98 23.59
N LYS A 305 0.69 -12.88 24.50
CA LYS A 305 1.83 -12.69 25.40
C LYS A 305 3.14 -12.56 24.64
N SER A 306 3.33 -13.38 23.61
CA SER A 306 4.50 -13.31 22.75
C SER A 306 4.58 -11.99 21.99
N MET A 307 3.46 -11.60 21.34
CA MET A 307 3.35 -10.35 20.60
C MET A 307 3.60 -9.12 21.51
N ALA A 308 3.06 -9.12 22.74
CA ALA A 308 3.26 -8.07 23.74
C ALA A 308 4.69 -7.97 24.29
N ALA A 309 5.46 -9.05 24.17
CA ALA A 309 6.88 -9.10 24.56
C ALA A 309 7.83 -8.70 23.42
N ASN A 310 7.32 -8.55 22.19
CA ASN A 310 8.10 -8.20 21.02
C ASN A 310 8.13 -6.68 20.82
N ASP A 311 9.24 -6.03 21.13
CA ASP A 311 9.41 -4.57 21.04
C ASP A 311 9.16 -4.01 19.62
N ASP A 312 9.47 -4.77 18.58
CA ASP A 312 9.26 -4.34 17.20
C ASP A 312 7.76 -4.31 16.87
N VAL A 313 7.01 -5.35 17.26
CA VAL A 313 5.55 -5.39 17.07
C VAL A 313 4.85 -4.35 17.94
N VAL A 314 5.29 -4.20 19.21
CA VAL A 314 4.76 -3.20 20.16
C VAL A 314 4.90 -1.78 19.60
N LYS A 315 5.99 -1.47 18.89
CA LYS A 315 6.21 -0.17 18.24
C LYS A 315 5.45 -0.02 16.92
N ALA A 316 5.36 -1.08 16.13
CA ALA A 316 4.70 -1.05 14.83
C ALA A 316 3.18 -0.94 14.94
N PHE A 317 2.57 -1.57 15.95
CA PHE A 317 1.11 -1.67 16.03
C PHE A 317 0.38 -0.30 16.16
N PRO A 318 0.82 0.66 16.98
CA PRO A 318 0.21 2.00 16.99
C PRO A 318 0.31 2.73 15.65
N GLU A 319 1.41 2.57 14.93
CA GLU A 319 1.60 3.15 13.59
C GLU A 319 0.70 2.47 12.56
N PHE A 320 0.60 1.14 12.61
CA PHE A 320 -0.34 0.36 11.81
C PHE A 320 -1.78 0.85 12.04
N ALA A 321 -2.21 1.01 13.30
CA ALA A 321 -3.53 1.49 13.63
C ALA A 321 -3.81 2.89 13.05
N LYS A 322 -2.83 3.80 13.10
CA LYS A 322 -2.94 5.14 12.50
C LYS A 322 -3.07 5.05 10.98
N SER A 323 -2.22 4.28 10.31
CA SER A 323 -2.27 4.13 8.84
C SER A 323 -3.54 3.44 8.37
N PHE A 324 -3.95 2.36 9.04
CA PHE A 324 -5.20 1.65 8.77
C PHE A 324 -6.41 2.57 8.89
N THR A 325 -6.54 3.28 10.01
CA THR A 325 -7.69 4.18 10.24
C THR A 325 -7.71 5.42 9.34
N SER A 326 -6.60 5.67 8.64
CA SER A 326 -6.43 6.76 7.67
C SER A 326 -6.50 6.28 6.22
N ASN A 327 -6.64 4.97 5.98
CA ASN A 327 -6.56 4.36 4.65
C ASN A 327 -5.25 4.70 3.92
N LEU A 328 -4.12 4.59 4.61
CA LEU A 328 -2.77 4.95 4.12
C LEU A 328 -1.83 3.75 3.97
N ILE A 329 -2.35 2.52 4.02
CA ILE A 329 -1.53 1.33 3.81
C ILE A 329 -1.42 1.08 2.31
N THR A 330 -0.20 0.94 1.80
CA THR A 330 0.09 0.68 0.40
C THR A 330 0.78 -0.66 0.21
N TYR A 331 0.55 -1.30 -0.92
CA TYR A 331 1.41 -2.38 -1.41
C TYR A 331 2.79 -1.83 -1.81
N SER A 332 3.74 -2.72 -2.13
CA SER A 332 5.10 -2.36 -2.52
C SER A 332 5.19 -1.59 -3.84
N ASP A 333 4.19 -1.71 -4.71
CA ASP A 333 4.04 -0.90 -5.92
C ASP A 333 3.51 0.53 -5.65
N GLY A 334 3.19 0.84 -4.39
CA GLY A 334 2.65 2.14 -3.96
C GLY A 334 1.14 2.29 -4.14
N SER A 335 0.44 1.29 -4.67
CA SER A 335 -1.02 1.27 -4.74
C SER A 335 -1.62 1.13 -3.34
N LEU A 336 -2.77 1.77 -3.10
CA LEU A 336 -3.45 1.71 -1.80
C LEU A 336 -4.14 0.35 -1.63
N VAL A 337 -3.99 -0.24 -0.46
CA VAL A 337 -4.84 -1.37 -0.07
C VAL A 337 -6.23 -0.82 0.25
N ASP A 338 -7.25 -1.25 -0.49
CA ASP A 338 -8.65 -0.86 -0.25
C ASP A 338 -9.38 -1.92 0.59
N PRO A 339 -9.44 -1.80 1.93
CA PRO A 339 -10.11 -2.76 2.79
C PRO A 339 -11.63 -2.83 2.51
N VAL A 340 -12.15 -4.04 2.32
CA VAL A 340 -13.58 -4.33 2.10
C VAL A 340 -14.42 -3.86 3.29
N THR A 341 -13.85 -3.90 4.50
CA THR A 341 -14.55 -3.58 5.74
C THR A 341 -13.80 -2.53 6.56
N VAL A 342 -14.06 -1.24 6.31
CA VAL A 342 -13.64 -0.17 7.24
C VAL A 342 -14.67 -0.02 8.37
N LEU A 343 -14.98 -1.11 9.06
CA LEU A 343 -15.77 -1.06 10.30
C LEU A 343 -14.83 -0.82 11.49
N THR A 344 -14.24 0.37 11.57
CA THR A 344 -13.82 0.80 12.91
C THR A 344 -15.10 0.95 13.73
N THR A 345 -15.17 0.34 14.90
CA THR A 345 -16.25 0.52 15.87
C THR A 345 -16.29 1.98 16.32
N VAL A 346 -16.88 2.85 15.48
CA VAL A 346 -17.34 4.17 15.88
C VAL A 346 -18.42 3.87 16.89
N GLU A 347 -18.17 4.10 18.17
CA GLU A 347 -19.29 4.36 19.07
C GLU A 347 -19.77 5.78 18.77
N PRO A 348 -20.96 5.95 18.16
CA PRO A 348 -21.57 7.26 17.98
C PRO A 348 -22.23 7.75 19.26
N GLU A 349 -21.94 7.14 20.43
CA GLU A 349 -22.49 7.68 21.67
C GLU A 349 -22.01 9.12 21.78
N PRO A 350 -22.95 10.10 21.81
CA PRO A 350 -22.60 11.48 22.04
C PRO A 350 -21.71 11.49 23.28
N PHE A 351 -20.58 12.17 23.20
CA PHE A 351 -19.79 12.47 24.37
C PHE A 351 -20.27 13.85 24.85
N PRO A 352 -21.37 13.95 25.62
CA PRO A 352 -21.90 15.25 26.01
C PRO A 352 -20.86 15.92 26.89
N LEU A 353 -20.30 17.03 26.43
CA LEU A 353 -19.58 17.94 27.30
C LEU A 353 -20.64 18.83 27.95
N PRO A 354 -20.95 18.69 29.25
CA PRO A 354 -21.80 19.65 29.93
C PRO A 354 -21.16 21.05 29.80
N GLU A 355 -21.99 22.06 29.60
CA GLU A 355 -21.53 23.44 29.38
C GLU A 355 -20.59 23.92 30.50
N GLY A 356 -19.36 24.32 30.15
CA GLY A 356 -18.32 24.71 31.12
C GLY A 356 -17.79 23.54 31.96
N GLY A 357 -18.04 22.30 31.53
CA GLY A 357 -17.74 21.10 32.28
C GLY A 357 -16.55 20.30 31.73
N SER A 358 -16.08 19.39 32.58
CA SER A 358 -15.18 18.29 32.19
C SER A 358 -16.00 17.03 31.98
N ASN A 359 -15.65 16.23 30.99
CA ASN A 359 -16.13 14.86 30.89
C ASN A 359 -14.94 13.89 30.82
N ASN A 360 -15.08 12.75 31.48
CA ASN A 360 -14.09 11.68 31.52
C ASN A 360 -14.69 10.45 30.84
N LYS A 361 -14.15 10.06 29.68
CA LYS A 361 -14.50 8.79 29.02
C LYS A 361 -13.57 7.71 29.52
N VAL A 362 -14.14 6.61 30.01
CA VAL A 362 -13.38 5.36 30.12
C VAL A 362 -13.35 4.73 28.74
N VAL A 363 -12.16 4.62 28.16
CA VAL A 363 -11.94 3.96 26.87
C VAL A 363 -11.41 2.56 27.14
N LYS A 364 -11.94 1.56 26.43
CA LYS A 364 -11.60 0.15 26.60
C LYS A 364 -11.42 -0.53 25.25
N SER A 365 -10.45 -1.41 25.14
CA SER A 365 -10.26 -2.28 23.98
C SER A 365 -9.46 -3.53 24.35
N ALA A 366 -9.62 -4.60 23.59
CA ALA A 366 -8.67 -5.71 23.64
C ALA A 366 -7.29 -5.25 23.12
N PRO A 367 -6.18 -5.85 23.59
CA PRO A 367 -4.88 -5.60 22.98
C PRO A 367 -4.86 -5.98 21.51
N PHE A 368 -4.07 -5.26 20.72
CA PHE A 368 -3.93 -5.41 19.28
C PHE A 368 -5.25 -5.24 18.49
N VAL A 369 -6.15 -4.39 19.01
CA VAL A 369 -7.39 -3.93 18.34
C VAL A 369 -7.36 -2.40 18.28
N PRO A 370 -7.36 -1.78 17.08
CA PRO A 370 -7.46 -0.32 16.96
C PRO A 370 -8.87 0.15 17.34
N TYR A 371 -8.99 0.97 18.38
CA TYR A 371 -10.28 1.51 18.82
C TYR A 371 -10.41 2.98 18.46
N ARG A 372 -11.34 3.31 17.55
CA ARG A 372 -11.53 4.67 17.04
C ARG A 372 -12.93 5.19 17.38
N PHE A 373 -13.03 6.42 17.87
CA PHE A 373 -14.31 7.12 18.00
C PHE A 373 -14.19 8.57 17.57
N ALA A 374 -15.33 9.19 17.29
CA ALA A 374 -15.42 10.58 16.84
C ALA A 374 -16.06 11.47 17.92
N LEU A 375 -15.67 12.74 17.92
CA LEU A 375 -16.23 13.79 18.76
C LEU A 375 -16.37 15.07 17.95
N ALA A 376 -17.60 15.58 17.83
CA ALA A 376 -17.85 16.90 17.29
C ALA A 376 -17.67 17.95 18.39
N LEU A 377 -16.86 18.98 18.13
CA LEU A 377 -16.62 20.10 19.04
C LEU A 377 -17.14 21.40 18.42
N ASP A 378 -17.92 22.16 19.19
CA ASP A 378 -18.53 23.41 18.74
C ASP A 378 -17.52 24.56 18.72
N SER A 379 -17.74 25.49 17.80
CA SER A 379 -16.91 26.69 17.64
C SER A 379 -17.01 27.66 18.82
N GLY A 380 -16.00 28.51 18.96
CA GLY A 380 -15.86 29.45 20.09
C GLY A 380 -15.47 28.84 21.43
N GLN A 381 -15.01 27.59 21.44
CA GLN A 381 -14.67 26.87 22.66
C GLN A 381 -13.19 26.50 22.67
N SER A 382 -12.62 26.43 23.88
CA SER A 382 -11.28 25.87 24.08
C SER A 382 -11.37 24.65 24.97
N PHE A 383 -10.59 23.62 24.66
CA PHE A 383 -10.57 22.34 25.37
C PHE A 383 -9.15 21.95 25.72
N GLU A 384 -8.97 21.43 26.91
CA GLU A 384 -7.78 20.69 27.32
C GLU A 384 -8.12 19.20 27.28
N ILE A 385 -7.25 18.42 26.65
CA ILE A 385 -7.39 16.98 26.49
C ILE A 385 -6.23 16.31 27.21
N THR A 386 -6.56 15.37 28.09
CA THR A 386 -5.57 14.56 28.77
C THR A 386 -5.94 13.08 28.71
N TRP A 387 -4.92 12.24 28.57
CA TRP A 387 -5.07 10.80 28.63
C TRP A 387 -4.41 10.25 29.89
N LYS A 388 -5.12 9.35 30.58
CA LYS A 388 -4.59 8.63 31.73
C LYS A 388 -4.65 7.12 31.46
N PRO A 389 -3.54 6.49 31.06
CA PRO A 389 -3.51 5.07 30.76
C PRO A 389 -3.65 4.22 32.04
N THR A 390 -4.28 3.03 31.95
CA THR A 390 -4.16 2.01 33.03
C THR A 390 -2.96 1.10 32.86
N ASP A 391 -2.36 1.06 31.67
CA ASP A 391 -1.19 0.24 31.33
C ASP A 391 -0.14 1.05 30.53
N LYS A 392 1.15 0.76 30.71
CA LYS A 392 2.24 1.49 30.04
C LYS A 392 2.31 1.25 28.53
N GLN A 393 1.71 0.17 28.03
CA GLN A 393 1.65 -0.16 26.61
C GLN A 393 0.30 0.23 25.98
N THR A 394 -0.30 1.31 26.48
CA THR A 394 -1.48 1.92 25.87
C THR A 394 -1.15 3.30 25.34
N SER A 395 -1.69 3.63 24.17
CA SER A 395 -1.51 4.91 23.52
C SER A 395 -2.85 5.53 23.15
N MET A 396 -2.87 6.86 23.16
CA MET A 396 -4.02 7.64 22.73
C MET A 396 -3.56 8.71 21.76
N PHE A 397 -4.19 8.73 20.60
CA PHE A 397 -3.95 9.71 19.55
C PHE A 397 -5.25 10.43 19.24
N TYR A 398 -5.14 11.67 18.75
CA TYR A 398 -6.30 12.37 18.20
C TYR A 398 -5.93 13.15 16.93
N ARG A 399 -6.92 13.46 16.11
CA ARG A 399 -6.77 14.31 14.94
C ARG A 399 -8.07 15.04 14.60
N GLN A 400 -7.97 16.17 13.93
CA GLN A 400 -9.07 16.84 13.25
C GLN A 400 -9.39 16.15 11.92
N ARG A 401 -10.67 16.02 11.57
CA ARG A 401 -11.11 15.54 10.24
C ARG A 401 -11.10 16.64 9.17
N PRO A 402 -10.99 16.28 7.87
CA PRO A 402 -10.78 14.92 7.36
C PRO A 402 -9.33 14.42 7.48
N ASP A 403 -8.32 15.30 7.36
CA ASP A 403 -6.99 14.86 6.94
C ASP A 403 -5.80 15.47 7.72
N SER A 404 -5.97 15.75 9.01
CA SER A 404 -4.81 16.15 9.85
C SER A 404 -4.00 14.94 10.35
N ASP A 405 -2.71 15.18 10.61
CA ASP A 405 -1.83 14.20 11.23
C ASP A 405 -2.34 13.78 12.63
N TRP A 406 -2.03 12.56 13.02
CA TRP A 406 -2.30 12.07 14.37
C TRP A 406 -1.38 12.71 15.40
N ILE A 407 -1.98 13.31 16.43
CA ILE A 407 -1.28 13.90 17.56
C ILE A 407 -1.29 12.89 18.70
N ASP A 408 -0.11 12.55 19.22
CA ASP A 408 0.07 11.68 20.38
C ASP A 408 -0.17 12.46 21.68
N ILE A 409 -1.11 11.98 22.49
CA ILE A 409 -1.41 12.52 23.83
C ILE A 409 -1.17 11.49 24.93
N THR A 410 -0.38 10.45 24.63
CA THR A 410 -0.10 9.34 25.55
C THR A 410 0.57 9.83 26.83
N THR A 411 1.49 10.80 26.72
CA THR A 411 2.23 11.38 27.84
C THR A 411 1.85 12.82 28.17
N ASP A 412 1.49 13.59 27.14
CA ASP A 412 1.32 15.03 27.25
C ASP A 412 -0.12 15.46 26.97
N SER A 413 -0.58 16.46 27.69
CA SER A 413 -1.87 17.12 27.45
C SER A 413 -1.84 17.89 26.13
N ALA A 414 -2.98 17.97 25.45
CA ALA A 414 -3.14 18.82 24.28
C ALA A 414 -4.24 19.86 24.47
N SER A 415 -4.13 20.98 23.76
CA SER A 415 -5.13 22.05 23.75
C SER A 415 -5.75 22.18 22.37
N ILE A 416 -7.08 22.13 22.30
CA ILE A 416 -7.86 22.47 21.11
C ILE A 416 -8.48 23.84 21.30
N VAL A 417 -8.32 24.73 20.33
CA VAL A 417 -8.91 26.07 20.35
C VAL A 417 -9.73 26.23 19.07
N LEU A 418 -11.05 26.32 19.22
CA LEU A 418 -11.98 26.65 18.14
C LEU A 418 -12.44 28.10 18.33
N THR A 419 -12.17 28.92 17.34
CA THR A 419 -12.62 30.31 17.25
C THR A 419 -14.09 30.39 16.85
N CYS A 420 -14.71 31.57 16.94
CA CYS A 420 -16.11 31.73 16.51
C CYS A 420 -16.29 31.74 14.99
N ASP A 421 -15.20 31.82 14.23
CA ASP A 421 -15.22 31.76 12.77
C ASP A 421 -15.08 30.31 12.27
N ASP A 422 -14.81 29.36 13.16
CA ASP A 422 -14.77 27.94 12.84
C ASP A 422 -16.18 27.34 12.79
N ASP A 423 -16.35 26.31 11.99
CA ASP A 423 -17.54 25.45 12.03
C ASP A 423 -17.40 24.40 13.15
N THR A 424 -18.50 23.73 13.51
CA THR A 424 -18.42 22.52 14.34
C THR A 424 -17.44 21.55 13.69
N THR A 425 -16.41 21.16 14.44
CA THR A 425 -15.27 20.42 13.91
C THR A 425 -15.26 19.01 14.49
N ASP A 426 -15.16 18.02 13.60
CA ASP A 426 -15.06 16.62 13.98
C ASP A 426 -13.61 16.25 14.31
N TYR A 427 -13.41 15.65 15.48
CA TYR A 427 -12.17 15.04 15.91
C TYR A 427 -12.31 13.52 15.98
N HIS A 428 -11.29 12.81 15.50
CA HIS A 428 -11.14 11.38 15.74
C HIS A 428 -10.15 11.15 16.88
N PHE A 429 -10.46 10.19 17.74
CA PHE A 429 -9.58 9.65 18.75
C PHE A 429 -9.29 8.20 18.43
N LEU A 430 -8.04 7.79 18.60
CA LEU A 430 -7.56 6.43 18.37
C LEU A 430 -6.85 5.93 19.62
N PHE A 431 -7.42 4.90 20.22
CA PHE A 431 -6.83 4.16 21.32
C PHE A 431 -6.22 2.86 20.81
N THR A 432 -4.99 2.59 21.25
CA THR A 432 -4.30 1.33 20.97
C THR A 432 -3.74 0.74 22.26
N CYS A 433 -3.58 -0.59 22.27
CA CYS A 433 -2.96 -1.31 23.37
C CYS A 433 -2.16 -2.49 22.84
N THR A 434 -0.96 -2.71 23.37
CA THR A 434 -0.12 -3.87 23.05
C THR A 434 0.21 -4.74 24.27
N ALA A 435 -0.33 -4.41 25.45
CA ALA A 435 -0.10 -5.14 26.70
C ALA A 435 -0.67 -6.57 26.71
N ASP A 436 -0.04 -7.47 27.46
CA ASP A 436 -0.57 -8.81 27.74
C ASP A 436 -1.69 -8.78 28.80
N VAL A 437 -2.84 -8.21 28.45
CA VAL A 437 -4.03 -8.10 29.30
C VAL A 437 -5.29 -8.56 28.57
N ALA A 438 -6.32 -8.98 29.31
CA ALA A 438 -7.59 -9.39 28.69
C ALA A 438 -8.31 -8.21 28.03
N GLU A 439 -8.32 -7.07 28.71
CA GLU A 439 -8.91 -5.80 28.27
C GLU A 439 -8.01 -4.69 28.82
N ALA A 440 -7.63 -3.74 27.97
CA ALA A 440 -6.94 -2.54 28.37
C ALA A 440 -7.91 -1.39 28.49
N ALA A 441 -7.59 -0.46 29.38
CA ALA A 441 -8.42 0.71 29.61
C ALA A 441 -7.58 1.97 29.81
N GLY A 442 -8.26 3.10 29.79
CA GLY A 442 -7.74 4.36 30.32
C GLY A 442 -8.83 5.41 30.33
N ILE A 443 -8.48 6.58 30.84
CA ILE A 443 -9.42 7.68 31.01
C ILE A 443 -8.99 8.81 30.09
N LEU A 444 -9.83 9.12 29.09
CA LEU A 444 -9.72 10.33 28.30
C LEU A 444 -10.51 11.43 29.03
N SER A 445 -9.83 12.48 29.47
CA SER A 445 -10.46 13.67 30.02
C SER A 445 -10.47 14.78 28.98
N ILE A 446 -11.64 15.36 28.75
CA ILE A 446 -11.80 16.55 27.92
C ILE A 446 -12.46 17.61 28.79
N VAL A 447 -11.74 18.71 28.98
CA VAL A 447 -12.14 19.81 29.86
C VAL A 447 -12.34 21.05 29.02
N GLN A 448 -13.55 21.61 29.00
CA GLN A 448 -13.76 22.91 28.40
C GLN A 448 -13.11 23.98 29.28
N THR A 449 -12.10 24.68 28.76
CA THR A 449 -11.34 25.70 29.51
C THR A 449 -11.90 27.10 29.29
N ASN A 450 -12.51 27.36 28.12
CA ASN A 450 -13.18 28.64 27.82
C ASN A 450 -14.39 28.42 26.91
N LYS A 451 -15.43 29.25 27.11
CA LYS A 451 -16.57 29.39 26.20
C LYS A 451 -16.70 30.86 25.80
N ARG A 452 -16.71 31.12 24.50
CA ARG A 452 -17.03 32.43 23.93
C ARG A 452 -18.43 32.34 23.32
N ASP A 453 -19.30 33.29 23.64
CA ASP A 453 -20.58 33.41 22.94
C ASP A 453 -20.32 33.85 21.50
N CYS A 454 -20.43 32.90 20.57
CA CYS A 454 -20.38 33.18 19.16
C CYS A 454 -21.73 33.75 18.74
N CYS A 455 -21.76 35.05 18.51
CA CYS A 455 -22.96 35.77 18.10
C CYS A 455 -23.43 35.25 16.72
N THR A 456 -24.34 34.28 16.70
CA THR A 456 -24.99 33.80 15.46
C THR A 456 -25.92 34.90 14.94
N GLY A 457 -25.55 35.56 13.84
CA GLY A 457 -26.31 36.68 13.26
C GLY A 457 -27.78 36.31 13.01
N THR A 458 -28.73 37.07 13.56
CA THR A 458 -29.32 38.25 12.91
C THR A 458 -29.15 39.56 13.69
N ALA A 459 -28.40 39.56 14.80
CA ALA A 459 -28.11 40.78 15.53
C ALA A 459 -27.07 41.63 14.76
N THR A 460 -27.45 42.86 14.46
CA THR A 460 -26.56 43.89 13.90
C THR A 460 -25.28 44.00 14.72
N ALA A 461 -24.15 44.20 14.02
CA ALA A 461 -22.77 44.21 14.51
C ALA A 461 -22.43 45.20 15.65
N SER A 462 -23.43 45.85 16.28
CA SER A 462 -23.26 46.82 17.37
C SER A 462 -23.49 46.25 18.78
N SER A 463 -23.84 44.97 18.94
CA SER A 463 -24.23 44.41 20.26
C SER A 463 -23.24 43.44 20.91
N CYS A 464 -22.22 42.94 20.20
CA CYS A 464 -21.16 42.13 20.81
C CYS A 464 -20.05 43.08 21.32
N GLN A 465 -20.37 43.84 22.38
CA GLN A 465 -19.41 44.70 23.07
C GLN A 465 -18.34 43.84 23.73
N THR A 466 -17.13 43.88 23.18
CA THR A 466 -15.93 43.57 23.96
C THR A 466 -15.79 44.61 25.06
N THR A 467 -15.74 44.17 26.31
CA THR A 467 -15.29 45.04 27.40
C THR A 467 -13.85 45.45 27.09
N PRO A 468 -13.51 46.75 27.00
CA PRO A 468 -12.17 47.17 26.65
C PRO A 468 -11.22 46.75 27.78
N THR A 469 -10.38 45.76 27.50
CA THR A 469 -9.22 45.44 28.34
C THR A 469 -8.25 46.62 28.25
N PRO A 470 -7.77 47.17 29.39
CA PRO A 470 -6.86 48.30 29.38
C PRO A 470 -5.57 47.96 28.61
N ALA A 471 -5.11 48.92 27.80
CA ALA A 471 -3.94 48.79 26.95
C ALA A 471 -2.72 48.31 27.76
N PRO A 472 -2.08 47.18 27.37
CA PRO A 472 -0.84 46.76 28.01
C PRO A 472 0.27 47.76 27.70
N THR A 473 1.03 48.09 28.74
CA THR A 473 2.28 48.85 28.67
C THR A 473 3.23 48.15 27.68
N PRO A 474 3.98 48.87 26.81
CA PRO A 474 4.85 48.26 25.83
C PRO A 474 5.94 47.44 26.51
N VAL A 475 5.79 46.12 26.45
CA VAL A 475 6.83 45.14 26.81
C VAL A 475 7.80 45.05 25.63
N PRO A 476 9.12 44.92 25.85
CA PRO A 476 10.09 44.72 24.78
C PRO A 476 9.67 43.53 23.93
N SER A 477 9.72 43.71 22.61
CA SER A 477 9.36 42.69 21.63
C SER A 477 10.04 41.36 21.98
N PRO A 478 9.30 40.30 22.32
CA PRO A 478 9.90 38.99 22.52
C PRO A 478 10.45 38.48 21.19
N SER A 479 11.48 37.64 21.26
CA SER A 479 11.89 36.82 20.10
C SER A 479 10.69 36.03 19.56
N PRO A 480 10.60 35.81 18.23
CA PRO A 480 9.47 35.13 17.62
C PRO A 480 9.22 33.78 18.28
N ALA A 481 7.96 33.51 18.60
CA ALA A 481 7.53 32.25 19.17
C ALA A 481 7.64 31.16 18.10
N ALA A 482 7.90 29.91 18.52
CA ALA A 482 7.77 28.76 17.64
C ALA A 482 6.37 28.76 17.01
N GLY A 483 6.28 28.97 15.69
CA GLY A 483 5.02 29.08 14.96
C GLY A 483 4.87 30.34 14.08
N ASP A 484 5.75 31.34 14.18
CA ASP A 484 5.73 32.49 13.28
C ASP A 484 6.24 32.12 11.88
N ILE A 485 5.44 32.42 10.84
CA ILE A 485 5.86 32.26 9.44
C ILE A 485 7.12 33.07 9.17
N ASP A 486 8.08 32.43 8.51
CA ASP A 486 9.30 33.08 8.04
C ASP A 486 8.99 34.39 7.31
N ALA A 487 9.52 35.49 7.85
CA ALA A 487 9.30 36.83 7.31
C ALA A 487 9.68 36.95 5.83
N CYS A 488 10.59 36.09 5.35
CA CYS A 488 10.93 36.04 3.95
C CYS A 488 9.74 35.60 3.08
N LEU A 489 8.96 34.62 3.52
CA LEU A 489 7.80 34.13 2.76
C LEU A 489 6.69 35.19 2.61
N ARG A 490 6.61 36.17 3.52
CA ARG A 490 5.60 37.26 3.54
C ARG A 490 5.80 38.27 2.41
N ALA A 491 5.50 37.84 1.19
CA ALA A 491 5.47 38.66 -0.01
C ALA A 491 4.59 38.00 -1.07
N THR A 492 4.42 38.71 -2.19
CA THR A 492 4.02 38.11 -3.46
C THR A 492 5.28 37.77 -4.24
N TRP A 493 5.32 36.55 -4.76
CA TRP A 493 6.42 35.97 -5.49
C TRP A 493 5.93 35.58 -6.87
N ASN A 494 6.57 36.07 -7.93
CA ASN A 494 6.24 35.73 -9.32
C ASN A 494 7.18 34.63 -9.80
N VAL A 495 6.67 33.61 -10.49
CA VAL A 495 7.51 32.53 -11.02
C VAL A 495 8.59 33.12 -11.94
N ASP A 496 9.83 32.72 -11.67
CA ASP A 496 11.00 33.00 -12.49
C ASP A 496 11.10 31.92 -13.56
N ILE A 497 10.47 32.19 -14.71
CA ILE A 497 10.38 31.24 -15.83
C ILE A 497 11.76 30.76 -16.31
N PRO A 498 12.77 31.63 -16.55
CA PRO A 498 14.12 31.17 -16.89
C PRO A 498 14.74 30.22 -15.85
N THR A 499 14.61 30.54 -14.56
CA THR A 499 15.17 29.72 -13.48
C THR A 499 14.41 28.39 -13.34
N LEU A 500 13.08 28.42 -13.44
CA LEU A 500 12.22 27.23 -13.42
C LEU A 500 12.56 26.29 -14.58
N GLN A 501 12.60 26.79 -15.81
CA GLN A 501 12.94 26.00 -16.99
C GLN A 501 14.33 25.36 -16.86
N LYS A 502 15.32 26.08 -16.31
CA LYS A 502 16.66 25.53 -16.05
C LYS A 502 16.64 24.44 -14.97
N ALA A 503 15.86 24.61 -13.91
CA ALA A 503 15.70 23.60 -12.87
C ALA A 503 15.03 22.32 -13.42
N MET A 504 13.99 22.48 -14.24
CA MET A 504 13.31 21.38 -14.93
C MET A 504 14.25 20.68 -15.91
N GLN A 505 15.01 21.41 -16.74
CA GLN A 505 15.98 20.79 -17.64
C GLN A 505 17.00 19.95 -16.88
N LYS A 506 17.56 20.49 -15.78
CA LYS A 506 18.53 19.75 -14.96
C LYS A 506 17.91 18.47 -14.37
N ALA A 507 16.65 18.53 -13.97
CA ALA A 507 15.92 17.41 -13.41
C ALA A 507 15.64 16.33 -14.47
N LEU A 508 15.26 16.75 -15.68
CA LEU A 508 15.04 15.90 -16.84
C LEU A 508 16.33 15.27 -17.36
N ASP A 509 17.44 16.02 -17.42
CA ASP A 509 18.77 15.51 -17.80
C ASP A 509 19.25 14.38 -16.86
N ALA A 510 18.77 14.39 -15.61
CA ALA A 510 19.11 13.37 -14.63
C ALA A 510 18.31 12.07 -14.81
N SER A 511 17.23 12.06 -15.61
CA SER A 511 16.41 10.86 -15.81
C SER A 511 17.06 9.80 -16.68
N GLY A 512 18.03 10.21 -17.51
CA GLY A 512 18.64 9.34 -18.52
C GLY A 512 17.87 9.32 -19.85
N ASP A 513 16.70 9.95 -19.92
CA ASP A 513 15.91 10.08 -21.14
C ASP A 513 16.41 11.24 -22.02
N THR A 514 16.16 11.14 -23.33
CA THR A 514 16.47 12.24 -24.25
C THR A 514 15.31 13.21 -24.27
N ILE A 515 15.40 14.28 -23.49
CA ILE A 515 14.44 15.38 -23.47
C ILE A 515 14.97 16.54 -24.30
N SER A 516 14.14 17.11 -25.16
CA SER A 516 14.48 18.29 -25.95
C SER A 516 13.32 19.29 -26.02
N ASN A 517 13.58 20.48 -26.56
CA ASN A 517 12.57 21.53 -26.76
C ASN A 517 11.76 21.92 -25.50
N LEU A 518 12.34 21.71 -24.30
CA LEU A 518 11.75 22.16 -23.05
C LEU A 518 11.56 23.67 -23.09
N LYS A 519 10.31 24.11 -22.91
CA LYS A 519 9.95 25.51 -22.82
C LYS A 519 8.85 25.68 -21.80
N VAL A 520 9.03 26.66 -20.92
CA VAL A 520 8.04 27.07 -19.93
C VAL A 520 7.57 28.47 -20.29
N THR A 521 6.25 28.69 -20.34
CA THR A 521 5.63 30.00 -20.59
C THR A 521 4.49 30.27 -19.63
N GLY A 522 3.89 31.46 -19.71
CA GLY A 522 2.81 31.86 -18.82
C GLY A 522 3.26 32.59 -17.57
N THR A 523 2.35 32.68 -16.60
CA THR A 523 2.64 33.32 -15.31
C THR A 523 2.07 32.52 -14.15
N SER A 524 2.74 32.60 -13.00
CA SER A 524 2.22 32.06 -11.76
C SER A 524 2.77 32.86 -10.59
N THR A 525 2.02 32.90 -9.50
CA THR A 525 2.42 33.59 -8.27
C THR A 525 2.25 32.71 -7.04
N PHE A 526 3.11 32.93 -6.05
CA PHE A 526 2.93 32.45 -4.69
C PHE A 526 2.85 33.66 -3.75
N ALA A 527 1.79 33.77 -2.96
CA ALA A 527 1.57 34.89 -2.07
C ALA A 527 1.31 34.43 -0.64
N VAL A 528 1.99 35.09 0.30
CA VAL A 528 1.70 35.00 1.75
C VAL A 528 1.39 36.40 2.26
N PRO A 529 0.18 36.65 2.78
CA PRO A 529 -0.18 37.97 3.30
C PRO A 529 0.74 38.44 4.43
N SER A 530 0.79 39.76 4.64
CA SER A 530 1.57 40.37 5.73
C SER A 530 1.08 39.95 7.12
N THR A 531 -0.18 39.53 7.24
CA THR A 531 -0.81 39.00 8.46
C THR A 531 -1.53 37.68 8.17
N GLY A 532 -1.53 36.75 9.12
CA GLY A 532 -2.14 35.42 8.95
C GLY A 532 -1.17 34.38 8.40
N SER A 533 -1.70 33.19 8.13
CA SER A 533 -0.92 32.00 7.76
C SER A 533 -1.26 31.36 6.42
N THR A 534 -2.11 31.99 5.61
CA THR A 534 -2.50 31.42 4.32
C THR A 534 -1.40 31.62 3.26
N GLY A 535 -0.95 30.53 2.65
CA GLY A 535 -0.18 30.54 1.41
C GLY A 535 -1.10 30.29 0.23
N LYS A 536 -0.93 31.05 -0.86
CA LYS A 536 -1.75 30.88 -2.08
C LYS A 536 -0.87 30.84 -3.33
N PHE A 537 -1.01 29.77 -4.10
CA PHE A 537 -0.57 29.70 -5.49
C PHE A 537 -1.69 30.17 -6.42
N THR A 538 -1.31 30.90 -7.46
CA THR A 538 -2.18 31.24 -8.60
C THR A 538 -1.42 30.90 -9.86
N PHE A 539 -1.99 30.08 -10.71
CA PHE A 539 -1.50 29.71 -12.03
C PHE A 539 -2.36 30.43 -13.04
N ASP A 540 -1.74 31.15 -13.97
CA ASP A 540 -2.42 31.91 -15.02
C ASP A 540 -1.77 31.54 -16.35
N ASN A 541 -2.37 30.53 -16.99
CA ASN A 541 -1.94 29.92 -18.25
C ASN A 541 -0.45 29.52 -18.22
N LEU A 542 -0.03 28.81 -17.18
CA LEU A 542 1.35 28.34 -17.11
C LEU A 542 1.50 27.08 -17.96
N ASP A 543 2.24 27.24 -19.06
CA ASP A 543 2.48 26.15 -20.00
C ASP A 543 3.87 25.54 -19.82
N ILE A 544 3.94 24.23 -19.85
CA ILE A 544 5.16 23.45 -19.94
C ILE A 544 5.07 22.59 -21.19
N GLN A 545 6.03 22.72 -22.09
CA GLN A 545 6.13 21.88 -23.28
C GLN A 545 7.51 21.24 -23.37
N TYR A 546 7.59 20.01 -23.86
CA TYR A 546 8.83 19.30 -24.13
C TYR A 546 8.64 18.16 -25.13
N ASP A 547 9.75 17.73 -25.73
CA ASP A 547 9.84 16.53 -26.54
C ASP A 547 10.58 15.44 -25.77
N LEU A 548 10.03 14.25 -25.77
CA LEU A 548 10.62 13.04 -25.20
C LEU A 548 10.99 12.07 -26.32
N ALA A 549 12.19 11.51 -26.24
CA ALA A 549 12.59 10.36 -27.05
C ALA A 549 13.09 9.22 -26.15
N VAL A 550 12.41 8.06 -26.24
CA VAL A 550 12.79 6.80 -25.61
C VAL A 550 12.77 5.72 -26.68
N ASP A 551 13.93 5.12 -26.95
CA ASP A 551 14.13 4.18 -28.06
C ASP A 551 13.61 4.71 -29.42
N SER A 552 12.58 4.07 -29.99
CA SER A 552 11.93 4.48 -31.23
C SER A 552 10.66 5.32 -31.03
N LEU A 553 10.28 5.59 -29.78
CA LEU A 553 9.11 6.39 -29.44
C LEU A 553 9.54 7.86 -29.31
N THR A 554 8.82 8.75 -30.00
CA THR A 554 8.92 10.19 -29.78
C THR A 554 7.58 10.72 -29.34
N ALA A 555 7.55 11.55 -28.30
CA ALA A 555 6.37 12.22 -27.82
C ALA A 555 6.61 13.73 -27.70
N HIS A 556 5.61 14.52 -28.08
CA HIS A 556 5.53 15.96 -27.80
C HIS A 556 4.42 16.17 -26.77
N SER A 557 4.76 16.72 -25.61
CA SER A 557 3.80 16.95 -24.52
C SER A 557 3.68 18.44 -24.23
N ILE A 558 2.45 18.88 -24.03
CA ILE A 558 2.07 20.22 -23.57
C ILE A 558 1.21 20.05 -22.32
N ILE A 559 1.57 20.75 -21.25
CA ILE A 559 0.84 20.81 -19.98
C ILE A 559 0.48 22.27 -19.75
N ASP A 560 -0.82 22.58 -19.69
CA ASP A 560 -1.37 23.89 -19.36
C ASP A 560 -1.99 23.85 -17.96
N ILE A 561 -1.54 24.74 -17.08
CA ILE A 561 -1.98 24.83 -15.69
C ILE A 561 -2.65 26.19 -15.47
N ASP A 562 -3.94 26.15 -15.15
CA ASP A 562 -4.74 27.32 -14.78
C ASP A 562 -5.52 27.06 -13.50
N GLY A 563 -5.47 28.01 -12.56
CA GLY A 563 -6.21 27.87 -11.30
C GLY A 563 -5.54 28.49 -10.09
N THR A 564 -6.03 28.10 -8.91
CA THR A 564 -5.46 28.53 -7.64
C THR A 564 -5.44 27.38 -6.65
N THR A 565 -4.42 27.38 -5.79
CA THR A 565 -4.33 26.49 -4.63
C THR A 565 -4.01 27.32 -3.40
N SER A 566 -4.79 27.19 -2.33
CA SER A 566 -4.54 27.93 -1.08
C SER A 566 -4.64 27.03 0.14
N GLY A 567 -3.75 27.20 1.11
CA GLY A 567 -3.73 26.40 2.33
C GLY A 567 -3.06 27.14 3.48
N THR A 568 -3.07 26.52 4.66
CA THR A 568 -2.43 27.07 5.86
C THR A 568 -0.98 26.67 5.91
N ILE A 569 -0.06 27.63 6.00
CA ILE A 569 1.37 27.38 6.18
C ILE A 569 1.65 27.06 7.63
N VAL A 570 2.18 25.86 7.88
CA VAL A 570 2.67 25.41 9.18
C VAL A 570 4.18 25.24 9.09
N MET A 571 4.93 26.12 9.75
CA MET A 571 6.40 26.07 9.72
C MET A 571 6.93 24.81 10.41
N GLY A 572 7.93 24.17 9.81
CA GLY A 572 8.68 23.12 10.51
C GLY A 572 9.67 23.70 11.53
N SER A 573 10.15 22.83 12.42
CA SER A 573 10.96 23.21 13.59
C SER A 573 12.33 23.83 13.26
N ASN A 574 12.86 23.58 12.06
CA ASN A 574 14.24 23.94 11.70
C ASN A 574 14.35 25.11 10.70
N GLY A 575 13.23 25.75 10.33
CA GLY A 575 13.20 26.74 9.25
C GLY A 575 13.55 26.14 7.89
N GLY A 576 13.26 26.86 6.80
CA GLY A 576 13.50 26.37 5.43
C GLY A 576 12.59 25.20 5.01
N ASN A 577 11.58 24.87 5.82
CA ASN A 577 10.50 23.97 5.47
C ASN A 577 9.18 24.41 6.11
N PHE A 578 8.08 24.06 5.45
CA PHE A 578 6.72 24.21 5.96
C PHE A 578 5.81 23.15 5.37
N VAL A 579 4.66 22.92 5.99
CA VAL A 579 3.56 22.14 5.41
C VAL A 579 2.47 23.09 4.95
N LEU A 580 2.06 22.99 3.68
CA LEU A 580 0.83 23.60 3.21
C LEU A 580 -0.32 22.66 3.58
N LYS A 581 -1.00 22.99 4.68
CA LYS A 581 -2.06 22.19 5.29
C LYS A 581 -3.42 22.55 4.68
N ASP A 582 -4.25 21.54 4.45
CA ASP A 582 -5.62 21.62 3.94
C ASP A 582 -5.71 22.48 2.65
N PRO A 583 -4.89 22.19 1.61
CA PRO A 583 -4.93 22.96 0.38
C PRO A 583 -6.30 22.83 -0.29
N LYS A 584 -6.89 23.98 -0.61
CA LYS A 584 -8.10 24.11 -1.41
C LYS A 584 -7.69 24.57 -2.80
N SER A 585 -7.89 23.71 -3.78
CA SER A 585 -7.59 24.00 -5.18
C SER A 585 -8.85 24.23 -6.00
N SER A 586 -8.73 25.04 -7.04
CA SER A 586 -9.75 25.25 -8.07
C SER A 586 -9.06 25.54 -9.39
N GLY A 587 -9.50 24.90 -10.47
CA GLY A 587 -8.86 25.01 -11.79
C GLY A 587 -8.53 23.65 -12.36
N GLN A 588 -7.77 23.62 -13.46
CA GLN A 588 -7.50 22.40 -14.21
C GLN A 588 -6.03 22.36 -14.63
N VAL A 589 -5.54 21.14 -14.75
CA VAL A 589 -4.33 20.84 -15.50
C VAL A 589 -4.75 20.10 -16.76
N LYS A 590 -4.40 20.65 -17.91
CA LYS A 590 -4.70 20.07 -19.21
C LYS A 590 -3.44 19.55 -19.83
N THR A 591 -3.46 18.29 -20.24
CA THR A 591 -2.28 17.67 -20.84
C THR A 591 -2.61 17.15 -22.22
N THR A 592 -1.87 17.60 -23.22
CA THR A 592 -1.97 17.10 -24.59
C THR A 592 -0.64 16.46 -24.98
N THR A 593 -0.66 15.17 -25.31
CA THR A 593 0.53 14.44 -25.77
C THR A 593 0.31 13.85 -27.16
N THR A 594 1.18 14.20 -28.11
CA THR A 594 1.21 13.60 -29.45
C THR A 594 2.39 12.64 -29.53
N THR A 595 2.15 11.40 -29.96
CA THR A 595 3.20 10.37 -30.04
C THR A 595 3.47 9.97 -31.48
N SER A 596 4.59 9.28 -31.75
CA SER A 596 4.84 8.65 -33.05
C SER A 596 3.95 7.44 -33.35
N LEU A 597 3.19 6.94 -32.36
CA LEU A 597 2.34 5.76 -32.49
C LEU A 597 0.91 6.09 -32.91
N THR A 598 0.43 7.29 -32.61
CA THR A 598 -0.96 7.73 -32.87
C THR A 598 -0.97 9.06 -33.59
N THR A 599 -1.91 9.23 -34.54
CA THR A 599 -2.11 10.53 -35.20
C THR A 599 -2.92 11.50 -34.36
N ASP A 600 -3.74 10.97 -33.46
CA ASP A 600 -4.61 11.76 -32.60
C ASP A 600 -3.87 12.06 -31.28
N PRO A 601 -3.91 13.33 -30.80
CA PRO A 601 -3.37 13.68 -29.49
C PRO A 601 -4.11 12.93 -28.37
N ILE A 602 -3.37 12.53 -27.36
CA ILE A 602 -3.90 11.95 -26.13
C ILE A 602 -4.09 13.10 -25.15
N GLU A 603 -5.34 13.32 -24.73
CA GLU A 603 -5.71 14.33 -23.73
C GLU A 603 -5.92 13.66 -22.37
N LEU A 604 -5.24 14.18 -21.34
CA LEU A 604 -5.36 13.76 -19.96
C LEU A 604 -5.51 15.00 -19.08
N ASP A 605 -6.76 15.41 -18.95
CA ASP A 605 -7.16 16.57 -18.16
C ASP A 605 -7.61 16.10 -16.78
N PHE A 606 -7.20 16.82 -15.73
CA PHE A 606 -7.62 16.55 -14.36
C PHE A 606 -7.79 17.86 -13.58
N ASP A 607 -8.57 17.78 -12.51
CA ASP A 607 -8.82 18.95 -11.67
C ASP A 607 -7.59 19.21 -10.79
N LEU A 608 -7.24 20.49 -10.62
CA LEU A 608 -6.08 20.91 -9.81
C LEU A 608 -6.19 20.46 -8.34
N SER A 609 -7.38 20.06 -7.88
CA SER A 609 -7.59 19.45 -6.56
C SER A 609 -6.99 18.07 -6.42
N ASP A 610 -6.88 17.31 -7.50
CA ASP A 610 -6.37 15.93 -7.45
C ASP A 610 -4.85 15.91 -7.21
N GLU A 611 -4.20 17.05 -7.48
CA GLU A 611 -2.75 17.23 -7.46
C GLU A 611 -2.18 17.65 -6.11
N TYR A 612 -3.04 18.22 -5.27
CA TYR A 612 -2.66 18.65 -3.93
C TYR A 612 -3.41 17.77 -2.94
N GLY A 613 -2.70 16.76 -2.42
CA GLY A 613 -3.16 16.00 -1.26
C GLY A 613 -3.37 16.89 -0.04
N PRO A 614 -3.93 16.35 1.06
CA PRO A 614 -4.35 17.15 2.21
C PRO A 614 -3.22 17.89 2.93
N ASN A 615 -1.98 17.42 2.75
CA ASN A 615 -0.78 18.07 3.24
C ASN A 615 0.29 18.01 2.16
N VAL A 616 0.91 19.17 1.89
CA VAL A 616 2.05 19.25 0.98
C VAL A 616 3.26 19.70 1.79
N ALA A 617 4.22 18.82 1.98
CA ALA A 617 5.48 19.19 2.62
C ALA A 617 6.31 19.99 1.63
N VAL A 618 6.72 21.19 2.05
CA VAL A 618 7.48 22.14 1.22
C VAL A 618 8.82 22.42 1.86
N SER A 619 9.90 22.14 1.13
CA SER A 619 11.24 22.65 1.45
C SER A 619 11.50 23.92 0.64
N TYR A 620 12.09 24.94 1.23
CA TYR A 620 12.32 26.21 0.54
C TYR A 620 13.62 26.90 0.93
N THR A 621 14.17 27.66 0.00
CA THR A 621 15.24 28.64 0.25
C THR A 621 14.75 30.01 -0.14
N CYS A 622 14.88 30.99 0.77
CA CYS A 622 14.36 32.32 0.57
C CYS A 622 15.42 33.39 0.84
N SER A 623 15.47 34.40 -0.02
CA SER A 623 16.34 35.58 0.07
C SER A 623 15.51 36.86 -0.12
N SER A 624 16.13 38.04 -0.08
CA SER A 624 15.40 39.30 -0.27
C SER A 624 14.72 39.44 -1.64
N SER A 625 15.16 38.70 -2.65
CA SER A 625 14.69 38.85 -4.05
C SER A 625 14.34 37.53 -4.75
N ALA A 626 14.69 36.38 -4.18
CA ALA A 626 14.46 35.07 -4.79
C ALA A 626 13.94 34.05 -3.77
N LEU A 627 13.03 33.20 -4.21
CA LEU A 627 12.45 32.09 -3.47
C LEU A 627 12.49 30.84 -4.35
N THR A 628 13.00 29.73 -3.82
CA THR A 628 12.91 28.41 -4.47
C THR A 628 12.19 27.48 -3.53
N MET A 629 11.24 26.72 -4.04
CA MET A 629 10.41 25.80 -3.27
C MET A 629 10.36 24.43 -3.95
N THR A 630 10.27 23.40 -3.13
CA THR A 630 10.15 22.01 -3.52
C THR A 630 8.98 21.41 -2.73
N GLY A 631 8.00 20.83 -3.41
CA GLY A 631 6.86 20.16 -2.81
C GLY A 631 6.94 18.65 -2.95
N THR A 632 6.61 17.91 -1.89
CA THR A 632 6.52 16.44 -1.88
C THR A 632 5.18 16.02 -1.28
N GLN A 633 4.55 14.99 -1.85
CA GLN A 633 3.31 14.41 -1.31
C GLN A 633 3.66 13.52 -0.11
N GLY A 634 2.88 13.59 0.97
CA GLY A 634 3.07 12.76 2.16
C GLY A 634 3.92 13.43 3.25
N THR A 635 3.38 13.46 4.48
CA THR A 635 4.09 13.85 5.70
C THR A 635 4.66 12.58 6.37
N ALA A 636 5.97 12.53 6.64
CA ALA A 636 6.40 11.79 7.82
C ALA A 636 5.97 12.57 9.07
N ALA A 637 5.72 11.87 10.17
CA ALA A 637 5.25 12.38 11.47
C ALA A 637 6.08 13.53 12.08
N ASN A 638 7.20 13.93 11.46
CA ASN A 638 8.18 14.87 11.97
C ASN A 638 8.38 16.11 11.06
N GLY A 639 7.53 16.31 10.04
CA GLY A 639 7.65 17.44 9.10
C GLY A 639 8.82 17.33 8.11
N VAL A 640 9.37 16.13 7.92
CA VAL A 640 10.39 15.83 6.90
C VAL A 640 9.70 15.16 5.71
N ALA A 641 10.05 15.59 4.50
CA ALA A 641 9.56 15.02 3.24
C ALA A 641 9.85 13.52 3.19
N ALA A 642 8.81 12.69 3.04
CA ALA A 642 8.93 11.23 3.03
C ALA A 642 8.20 10.55 1.87
N GLY A 643 7.65 11.31 0.91
CA GLY A 643 6.96 10.74 -0.25
C GLY A 643 7.39 11.33 -1.58
N THR A 644 6.63 10.98 -2.62
CA THR A 644 6.96 11.21 -4.01
C THR A 644 7.02 12.71 -4.35
N TRP A 645 8.00 13.09 -5.16
CA TRP A 645 8.25 14.48 -5.57
C TRP A 645 7.09 15.03 -6.40
N LEU A 646 6.45 16.10 -5.94
CA LEU A 646 5.36 16.76 -6.67
C LEU A 646 5.89 17.83 -7.64
N TRP A 647 6.71 18.79 -7.16
CA TRP A 647 7.15 19.92 -7.99
C TRP A 647 8.36 20.68 -7.45
N ILE A 648 8.99 21.50 -8.31
CA ILE A 648 9.98 22.52 -7.97
C ILE A 648 9.53 23.85 -8.59
N TRP A 649 9.46 24.92 -7.80
CA TRP A 649 9.18 26.27 -8.27
C TRP A 649 10.32 27.22 -7.91
N SER A 650 10.61 28.15 -8.81
CA SER A 650 11.51 29.27 -8.55
C SER A 650 10.76 30.57 -8.80
N PHE A 651 10.94 31.55 -7.90
CA PHE A 651 10.24 32.81 -7.92
C PHE A 651 11.17 33.99 -7.69
N THR A 652 10.77 35.14 -8.21
CA THR A 652 11.31 36.46 -7.89
C THR A 652 10.28 37.28 -7.12
N LYS A 653 10.73 38.12 -6.21
CA LYS A 653 9.83 38.97 -5.43
C LYS A 653 9.15 40.00 -6.35
N ALA A 654 7.83 40.12 -6.23
CA ALA A 654 7.01 41.04 -7.04
C ALA A 654 7.29 42.52 -6.75
#